data_AF-A0AAE0YBR2-F1
#
_entry.id   AF-A0AAE0YBR2-F1
#
_cell.length_a   1.000
_cell.length_b   1.000
_cell.length_c   1.000
_cell.angle_alpha   90.00
_cell.angle_beta   90.00
_cell.angle_gamma   90.00
#
_symmetry.space_group_name_H-M   'P 1'
#
loop_
_entity.id
_entity.type
_entity.pdbx_description
1 polymer ?
#
loop_
_entity_poly.entity_id
_entity_poly.type
_entity_poly.pdbx_seq_one_letter_code
_entity_poly.pdbx_strand_id
1 'polypeptide(L)'
;MLQLLLQSGANINSADINGKTPLHLAVSCNKGHSDTSTSLEEFLLESGADMMAKDNNLNMPLHLAVNKNGTDPIELCSLLTSMMRDQQVDEPNKNGYTPLLYAASSGATICCMHLLQRGANLEAREFRGNTPLNMAIYGGYDSCAIMLMQRNASLNFSIVVSLPRSVDPSIQETEDVKKKKRPLLNWRPKLQWQSRQPRHFPGETMTIFEGAVKKDLTGVAHMLLDGLGMPMEAVEAALNLSKFYLALRLIRRIPDVSRLHAKNKEGQNLFHVLAKKTSRNNPDLQLKVASALLEKRIPLGECDKHGLTPLMYAALKHQSVKLAKFLIDYDRDFKPQVKDKRNRDIMAAFMWDYSWISDNFKLTEVKEWMDTLIDQGGVSLDTLYDHPLPDSLLLGAHISSPQPDFFGDTQAGQGLTSPLIFSIRNYNFGLVKFMLQKGANPNFPDGNGVTPMMHAVQMNDVMMVKVLLNPDYEGLSGYMQEQTSLKPQLSNELSRQVMTINFEMPSKDNPDSILDEGVEEDDEEDKVSLSKHTEENEDSIELEDEELEDDASEHIEDDGEEGDSDHDTDVVEDEHEESDTLQSQSGDKEKPSLPCGTMKLTLTRHVSQITKERVYISVSKTSSIDLSKVDSQGWTALHHAVCPLADATFDNAEIVFLLCKSGAPLEVKNRAGETPADLAKKHNAEKIFRQLQKLGLQTEEPFVMNPEAFCVDECMSDKTKPDIKADEEAMLTKLDTASGDMADSEDSIRVDTNCEIKKTGKVAQSDNNIPYSVTLSKVDVTCGTWGMYNFYKIQIIQHTAKKLFILFTRWGRIGDRGQFQHTPFQTLAEAAKEFCKIYKSKTGNDWNQTAEFQNQTKKYRLMPKPEKQHKQHKVDFNLESSIHSKLPEPVFDLLSELSSVTVFEASIMKVGLNQDFMPFGRMKRDTLLDARRILTDISELIEKVVKLRNNLTVELYAEYQSNCEEIAKLTNEYYHLVPIHGFECETIQPISEKKMLREHTKLLADLMDLQVASSILLGANLRKSEMNPIDYIYSCLGCRIQPMVEDDPLTQFILTNIHASAPSARINRIFKVGREGEDQRLSALNMPNHQLLWHGSSMSNIISILSRGLLVTPPEVPWTGHLFGEGIYFADTFVKSANYCHNHSNKSTCKIMLLCEVALGNPKVDIKHGDEDHLDDDINSLKILGLNAPIQDYDALLSFGATLSLGQIQPMKYHPPARITHNEYIIHNADQVAIRFLILFNG
;
A
#
# COMPACT_ATOMS: atom_id res chain seq x y z
N MET A 1 52.38 13.42 38.47
CA MET A 1 52.26 14.16 37.18
C MET A 1 51.68 15.55 37.37
N LEU A 2 50.45 15.71 37.88
CA LEU A 2 49.76 17.02 37.99
C LEU A 2 50.63 18.13 38.62
N GLN A 3 51.29 17.84 39.75
CA GLN A 3 52.21 18.76 40.43
C GLN A 3 53.35 19.29 39.54
N LEU A 4 53.87 18.47 38.61
CA LEU A 4 54.91 18.86 37.66
C LEU A 4 54.37 19.84 36.61
N LEU A 5 53.12 19.66 36.17
CA LEU A 5 52.45 20.54 35.21
C LEU A 5 52.19 21.93 35.84
N LEU A 6 51.72 21.96 37.10
CA LEU A 6 51.54 23.20 37.86
C LEU A 6 52.87 23.93 38.08
N GLN A 7 53.95 23.21 38.45
CA GLN A 7 55.30 23.77 38.53
C GLN A 7 55.83 24.28 37.18
N SER A 8 55.33 23.75 36.07
CA SER A 8 55.63 24.20 34.70
C SER A 8 54.74 25.37 34.24
N GLY A 9 53.91 25.93 35.11
CA GLY A 9 53.04 27.09 34.82
C GLY A 9 51.68 26.75 34.20
N ALA A 10 51.24 25.48 34.22
CA ALA A 10 49.91 25.12 33.74
C ALA A 10 48.80 25.75 34.62
N ASN A 11 47.82 26.42 34.00
CA ASN A 11 46.70 27.02 34.71
C ASN A 11 45.73 25.94 35.22
N ILE A 12 45.63 25.81 36.55
CA ILE A 12 44.78 24.84 37.25
C ILE A 12 43.28 24.97 36.94
N ASN A 13 42.83 26.14 36.47
CA ASN A 13 41.43 26.43 36.13
C ASN A 13 41.17 26.47 34.62
N SER A 14 42.04 25.86 33.80
CA SER A 14 41.82 25.70 32.36
C SER A 14 40.60 24.82 32.09
N ALA A 15 39.63 25.30 31.32
CA ALA A 15 38.40 24.55 31.00
C ALA A 15 38.50 23.75 29.69
N ASP A 16 37.81 22.61 29.62
CA ASP A 16 37.60 21.86 28.37
C ASP A 16 36.49 22.50 27.48
N ILE A 17 36.19 21.86 26.34
CA ILE A 17 35.11 22.30 25.43
C ILE A 17 33.71 22.31 26.07
N ASN A 18 33.52 21.63 27.21
CA ASN A 18 32.28 21.57 27.99
C ASN A 18 32.27 22.58 29.15
N GLY A 19 33.31 23.40 29.31
CA GLY A 19 33.47 24.34 30.43
C GLY A 19 34.02 23.68 31.71
N LYS A 20 34.42 22.40 31.69
CA LYS A 20 34.86 21.65 32.87
C LYS A 20 36.33 21.92 33.16
N THR A 21 36.62 22.39 34.38
CA THR A 21 37.98 22.50 34.92
C THR A 21 38.50 21.14 35.43
N PRO A 22 39.81 20.97 35.69
CA PRO A 22 40.38 19.76 36.30
C PRO A 22 39.65 19.30 37.57
N LEU A 23 39.15 20.23 38.40
CA LEU A 23 38.36 19.91 39.59
C LEU A 23 36.98 19.32 39.24
N HIS A 24 36.31 19.80 38.19
CA HIS A 24 35.08 19.15 37.68
C HIS A 24 35.36 17.72 37.20
N LEU A 25 36.49 17.50 36.54
CA LEU A 25 36.86 16.18 36.01
C LEU A 25 37.21 15.20 37.15
N ALA A 26 38.03 15.62 38.13
CA ALA A 26 38.34 14.80 39.31
C ALA A 26 37.07 14.40 40.07
N VAL A 27 36.24 15.39 40.44
CA VAL A 27 34.96 15.18 41.14
C VAL A 27 33.98 14.34 40.31
N SER A 28 33.98 14.45 38.98
CA SER A 28 33.16 13.61 38.10
C SER A 28 33.64 12.15 38.09
N CYS A 29 34.95 11.91 38.07
CA CYS A 29 35.55 10.57 38.01
C CYS A 29 35.55 9.82 39.34
N ASN A 30 35.53 10.52 40.48
CA ASN A 30 35.39 9.91 41.80
C ASN A 30 34.06 9.15 41.90
N LYS A 31 34.08 7.88 42.33
CA LYS A 31 32.88 7.02 42.41
C LYS A 31 32.04 7.24 43.68
N GLY A 32 32.61 7.88 44.71
CA GLY A 32 31.87 8.21 45.93
C GLY A 32 31.55 7.00 46.82
N HIS A 33 32.47 6.05 46.90
CA HIS A 33 32.44 4.97 47.91
C HIS A 33 33.23 5.39 49.16
N SER A 34 33.08 4.66 50.27
CA SER A 34 33.87 4.86 51.50
C SER A 34 35.38 4.70 51.30
N ASP A 35 35.78 4.00 50.24
CA ASP A 35 37.16 3.57 50.03
C ASP A 35 37.86 4.41 48.93
N THR A 36 37.15 5.38 48.32
CA THR A 36 37.69 6.26 47.28
C THR A 36 38.29 7.53 47.85
N SER A 37 39.62 7.52 48.03
CA SER A 37 40.43 8.68 48.47
C SER A 37 40.10 9.98 47.71
N THR A 38 39.89 11.05 48.47
CA THR A 38 39.65 12.43 48.04
C THR A 38 40.92 13.23 47.77
N SER A 39 42.11 12.61 47.84
CA SER A 39 43.37 13.34 47.90
C SER A 39 43.84 13.97 46.57
N LEU A 40 43.16 13.68 45.46
CA LEU A 40 43.34 14.43 44.22
C LEU A 40 42.57 15.77 44.25
N GLU A 41 41.34 15.74 44.77
CA GLU A 41 40.49 16.90 44.97
C GLU A 41 41.03 17.82 46.06
N GLU A 42 41.53 17.26 47.16
CA GLU A 42 42.27 18.00 48.20
C GLU A 42 43.47 18.75 47.60
N PHE A 43 44.35 18.05 46.89
CA PHE A 43 45.52 18.65 46.25
C PHE A 43 45.16 19.73 45.22
N LEU A 44 44.08 19.55 44.46
CA LEU A 44 43.55 20.57 43.54
C LEU A 44 43.07 21.82 44.27
N LEU A 45 42.32 21.66 45.37
CA LEU A 45 41.81 22.77 46.18
C LEU A 45 42.94 23.52 46.90
N GLU A 46 43.89 22.80 47.51
CA GLU A 46 45.10 23.40 48.10
C GLU A 46 45.95 24.16 47.08
N SER A 47 45.99 23.67 45.83
CA SER A 47 46.69 24.31 44.71
C SER A 47 45.91 25.47 44.07
N GLY A 48 44.75 25.87 44.61
CA GLY A 48 43.98 27.04 44.14
C GLY A 48 43.00 26.77 43.00
N ALA A 49 42.50 25.54 42.86
CA ALA A 49 41.39 25.26 41.94
C ALA A 49 40.10 25.98 42.38
N ASP A 50 39.40 26.61 41.44
CA ASP A 50 38.16 27.33 41.71
C ASP A 50 36.98 26.36 41.90
N MET A 51 36.55 26.21 43.15
CA MET A 51 35.41 25.38 43.54
C MET A 51 34.04 25.98 43.18
N MET A 52 33.99 27.24 42.74
CA MET A 52 32.79 27.95 42.27
C MET A 52 32.74 28.08 40.74
N ALA A 53 33.75 27.58 40.01
CA ALA A 53 33.76 27.52 38.56
C ALA A 53 32.52 26.77 38.05
N LYS A 54 32.03 27.15 36.85
CA LYS A 54 30.79 26.63 36.29
C LYS A 54 30.98 26.09 34.87
N ASP A 55 30.46 24.89 34.60
CA ASP A 55 30.48 24.26 33.27
C ASP A 55 29.45 24.90 32.29
N ASN A 56 29.38 24.43 31.04
CA ASN A 56 28.42 24.92 30.02
C ASN A 56 26.93 24.67 30.37
N ASN A 57 26.67 23.92 31.44
CA ASN A 57 25.35 23.69 32.05
C ASN A 57 25.21 24.38 33.42
N LEU A 58 26.13 25.30 33.73
CA LEU A 58 26.25 26.04 35.00
C LEU A 58 26.36 25.16 36.25
N ASN A 59 26.76 23.88 36.10
CA ASN A 59 27.08 23.03 37.23
C ASN A 59 28.39 23.51 37.86
N MET A 60 28.45 23.56 39.19
CA MET A 60 29.70 23.64 39.95
C MET A 60 30.20 22.21 40.24
N PRO A 61 31.46 22.03 40.70
CA PRO A 61 31.94 20.73 41.16
C PRO A 61 31.02 20.10 42.23
N LEU A 62 30.44 20.89 43.15
CA LEU A 62 29.51 20.39 44.17
C LEU A 62 28.23 19.76 43.58
N HIS A 63 27.71 20.25 42.44
CA HIS A 63 26.58 19.61 41.74
C HIS A 63 26.97 18.22 41.21
N LEU A 64 28.18 18.08 40.67
CA LEU A 64 28.70 16.80 40.16
C LEU A 64 29.08 15.83 41.29
N ALA A 65 29.46 16.35 42.46
CA ALA A 65 29.84 15.55 43.61
C ALA A 65 28.67 14.70 44.12
N VAL A 66 27.47 15.29 44.29
CA VAL A 66 26.28 14.62 44.85
C VAL A 66 25.41 13.92 43.79
N ASN A 67 25.75 14.07 42.51
CA ASN A 67 25.09 13.38 41.40
C ASN A 67 25.78 12.03 41.09
N LYS A 68 25.65 11.08 42.02
CA LYS A 68 26.18 9.71 41.89
C LYS A 68 25.04 8.70 42.01
N ASN A 69 24.99 7.72 41.11
CA ASN A 69 23.88 6.78 41.04
C ASN A 69 23.96 5.75 42.19
N GLY A 70 23.13 5.92 43.22
CA GLY A 70 22.98 4.94 44.30
C GLY A 70 24.09 4.92 45.36
N THR A 71 25.01 5.88 45.35
CA THR A 71 26.01 6.09 46.41
C THR A 71 25.76 7.41 47.13
N ASP A 72 26.27 7.55 48.36
CA ASP A 72 26.12 8.74 49.19
C ASP A 72 27.51 9.36 49.44
N PRO A 73 27.99 10.24 48.54
CA PRO A 73 29.38 10.72 48.48
C PRO A 73 29.68 11.81 49.54
N ILE A 74 29.37 11.50 50.80
CA ILE A 74 29.38 12.46 51.91
C ILE A 74 30.77 13.05 52.16
N GLU A 75 31.86 12.30 51.96
CA GLU A 75 33.22 12.80 52.17
C GLU A 75 33.58 13.88 51.14
N LEU A 76 33.30 13.61 49.86
CA LEU A 76 33.50 14.55 48.75
C LEU A 76 32.57 15.79 48.86
N CYS A 77 31.32 15.58 49.29
CA CYS A 77 30.39 16.67 49.61
C CYS A 77 30.87 17.50 50.82
N SER A 78 31.44 16.87 51.85
CA SER A 78 31.96 17.54 53.05
C SER A 78 33.22 18.34 52.74
N LEU A 79 34.15 17.77 51.97
CA LEU A 79 35.35 18.44 51.48
C LEU A 79 34.97 19.70 50.69
N LEU A 80 34.13 19.58 49.66
CA LEU A 80 33.73 20.72 48.83
C LEU A 80 32.91 21.76 49.61
N THR A 81 32.09 21.36 50.57
CA THR A 81 31.38 22.33 51.44
C THR A 81 32.25 22.91 52.55
N SER A 82 33.40 22.33 52.90
CA SER A 82 34.26 22.80 54.00
C SER A 82 34.81 24.22 53.79
N MET A 83 35.09 24.60 52.54
CA MET A 83 35.65 25.91 52.17
C MET A 83 34.61 26.85 51.52
N MET A 84 33.36 26.41 51.36
CA MET A 84 32.25 27.24 50.89
C MET A 84 31.54 27.95 52.05
N ARG A 85 31.03 29.16 51.81
CA ARG A 85 30.07 29.83 52.72
C ARG A 85 28.67 29.26 52.51
N ASP A 86 27.84 29.27 53.56
CA ASP A 86 26.47 28.70 53.56
C ASP A 86 25.58 29.23 52.43
N GLN A 87 25.79 30.47 51.97
CA GLN A 87 25.03 31.06 50.85
C GLN A 87 25.46 30.54 49.46
N GLN A 88 26.59 29.84 49.36
CA GLN A 88 27.15 29.35 48.09
C GLN A 88 26.72 27.91 47.76
N VAL A 89 26.18 27.15 48.72
CA VAL A 89 25.73 25.76 48.49
C VAL A 89 24.36 25.67 47.80
N ASP A 90 23.65 26.80 47.64
CA ASP A 90 22.35 26.91 46.95
C ASP A 90 22.44 27.50 45.53
N GLU A 91 23.65 27.76 45.01
CA GLU A 91 23.85 28.24 43.64
C GLU A 91 23.22 27.28 42.61
N PRO A 92 22.24 27.71 41.78
CA PRO A 92 21.56 26.84 40.84
C PRO A 92 22.33 26.69 39.52
N ASN A 93 22.13 25.53 38.86
CA ASN A 93 22.60 25.28 37.51
C ASN A 93 21.61 25.80 36.43
N LYS A 94 21.91 25.52 35.15
CA LYS A 94 21.14 25.96 33.97
C LYS A 94 19.70 25.41 33.89
N ASN A 95 19.34 24.42 34.72
CA ASN A 95 17.99 23.88 34.84
C ASN A 95 17.30 24.29 36.16
N GLY A 96 17.94 25.14 36.97
CA GLY A 96 17.46 25.52 38.30
C GLY A 96 17.77 24.51 39.40
N TYR A 97 18.54 23.45 39.13
CA TYR A 97 18.91 22.48 40.17
C TYR A 97 20.00 23.07 41.06
N THR A 98 19.74 23.13 42.37
CA THR A 98 20.76 23.30 43.41
C THR A 98 21.42 21.95 43.73
N PRO A 99 22.58 21.92 44.41
CA PRO A 99 23.16 20.70 44.95
C PRO A 99 22.18 19.85 45.79
N LEU A 100 21.32 20.46 46.61
CA LEU A 100 20.31 19.73 47.39
C LEU A 100 19.25 19.07 46.50
N LEU A 101 18.82 19.75 45.42
CA LEU A 101 17.92 19.15 44.41
C LEU A 101 18.57 17.98 43.68
N TYR A 102 19.88 18.05 43.38
CA TYR A 102 20.62 16.91 42.82
C TYR A 102 20.70 15.74 43.81
N ALA A 103 21.12 15.98 45.06
CA ALA A 103 21.24 14.96 46.09
C ALA A 103 19.91 14.24 46.37
N ALA A 104 18.79 14.97 46.35
CA ALA A 104 17.45 14.38 46.49
C ALA A 104 17.01 13.60 45.22
N SER A 105 17.51 13.97 44.04
CA SER A 105 17.25 13.26 42.78
C SER A 105 18.14 12.03 42.55
N SER A 106 19.27 11.91 43.25
CA SER A 106 20.17 10.74 43.24
C SER A 106 19.91 9.77 44.41
N GLY A 107 19.24 10.24 45.46
CA GLY A 107 18.92 9.48 46.67
C GLY A 107 19.93 9.63 47.82
N ALA A 108 20.97 10.45 47.64
CA ALA A 108 22.05 10.70 48.61
C ALA A 108 21.53 11.42 49.86
N THR A 109 20.99 10.64 50.80
CA THR A 109 20.22 11.07 51.96
C THR A 109 21.10 11.71 53.05
N ILE A 110 22.35 11.24 53.21
CA ILE A 110 23.34 11.80 54.12
C ILE A 110 23.89 13.11 53.53
N CYS A 111 24.21 13.17 52.24
CA CYS A 111 24.51 14.43 51.55
C CYS A 111 23.38 15.45 51.69
N CYS A 112 22.10 15.06 51.55
CA CYS A 112 20.96 15.94 51.81
C CYS A 112 20.96 16.46 53.26
N MET A 113 21.15 15.58 54.26
CA MET A 113 21.22 15.97 55.67
C MET A 113 22.40 16.92 55.97
N HIS A 114 23.53 16.76 55.28
CA HIS A 114 24.72 17.60 55.45
C HIS A 114 24.55 18.97 54.77
N LEU A 115 24.03 19.01 53.54
CA LEU A 115 23.70 20.27 52.85
C LEU A 115 22.69 21.10 53.65
N LEU A 116 21.66 20.47 54.21
CA LEU A 116 20.70 21.13 55.11
C LEU A 116 21.35 21.64 56.41
N GLN A 117 22.39 20.98 56.92
CA GLN A 117 23.19 21.48 58.07
C GLN A 117 24.08 22.66 57.68
N ARG A 118 24.49 22.77 56.41
CA ARG A 118 25.21 23.92 55.83
C ARG A 118 24.27 25.01 55.28
N GLY A 119 23.00 25.02 55.71
CA GLY A 119 22.04 26.09 55.41
C GLY A 119 21.37 26.02 54.04
N ALA A 120 21.54 24.94 53.27
CA ALA A 120 20.87 24.78 51.97
C ALA A 120 19.34 24.84 52.09
N ASN A 121 18.68 25.46 51.13
CA ASN A 121 17.26 25.74 51.16
C ASN A 121 16.41 24.46 50.89
N LEU A 122 15.79 23.95 51.95
CA LEU A 122 14.85 22.81 51.93
C LEU A 122 13.73 22.96 50.88
N GLU A 123 13.33 24.19 50.57
CA GLU A 123 12.25 24.55 49.64
C GLU A 123 12.76 25.15 48.31
N ALA A 124 14.04 24.92 47.96
CA ALA A 124 14.61 25.26 46.66
C ALA A 124 13.80 24.62 45.51
N ARG A 125 13.77 25.26 44.33
CA ARG A 125 12.99 24.76 43.18
C ARG A 125 13.75 24.86 41.86
N GLU A 126 13.70 23.78 41.09
CA GLU A 126 14.12 23.80 39.68
C GLU A 126 13.03 24.38 38.77
N PHE A 127 13.33 24.52 37.47
CA PHE A 127 12.50 25.31 36.55
C PHE A 127 11.09 24.74 36.26
N ARG A 128 10.75 23.52 36.70
CA ARG A 128 9.38 22.99 36.68
C ARG A 128 8.63 23.21 38.00
N GLY A 129 9.30 23.77 39.02
CA GLY A 129 8.74 24.09 40.33
C GLY A 129 8.88 22.99 41.38
N ASN A 130 9.61 21.91 41.10
CA ASN A 130 9.77 20.78 42.03
C ASN A 130 10.77 21.10 43.15
N THR A 131 10.41 20.73 44.39
CA THR A 131 11.27 20.78 45.58
C THR A 131 12.14 19.52 45.74
N PRO A 132 13.13 19.50 46.65
CA PRO A 132 13.86 18.29 47.02
C PRO A 132 12.94 17.12 47.42
N LEU A 133 11.85 17.38 48.16
CA LEU A 133 10.87 16.35 48.52
C LEU A 133 10.20 15.75 47.27
N ASN A 134 9.84 16.60 46.31
CA ASN A 134 9.24 16.16 45.04
C ASN A 134 10.24 15.35 44.20
N MET A 135 11.53 15.70 44.22
CA MET A 135 12.58 14.90 43.57
C MET A 135 12.80 13.55 44.23
N ALA A 136 12.88 13.49 45.56
CA ALA A 136 13.03 12.23 46.29
C ALA A 136 11.88 11.26 46.00
N ILE A 137 10.64 11.76 45.98
CA ILE A 137 9.44 10.97 45.73
C ILE A 137 9.29 10.62 44.24
N TYR A 138 9.65 11.50 43.31
CA TYR A 138 9.68 11.20 41.87
C TYR A 138 10.80 10.19 41.50
N GLY A 139 11.93 10.22 42.20
CA GLY A 139 12.99 9.21 42.11
C GLY A 139 12.52 7.86 42.64
N GLY A 140 11.93 7.84 43.84
CA GLY A 140 11.53 6.62 44.56
C GLY A 140 12.36 6.37 45.83
N TYR A 141 12.95 7.40 46.41
CA TYR A 141 13.89 7.30 47.53
C TYR A 141 13.18 7.47 48.87
N ASP A 142 12.55 6.40 49.38
CA ASP A 142 11.74 6.40 50.61
C ASP A 142 12.48 7.04 51.81
N SER A 143 13.73 6.63 52.08
CA SER A 143 14.57 7.18 53.16
C SER A 143 14.85 8.68 53.02
N CYS A 144 15.07 9.16 51.79
CA CYS A 144 15.33 10.58 51.51
C CYS A 144 14.05 11.40 51.73
N ALA A 145 12.93 10.92 51.18
CA ALA A 145 11.62 11.56 51.34
C ALA A 145 11.17 11.60 52.81
N ILE A 146 11.31 10.51 53.56
CA ILE A 146 11.00 10.45 55.00
C ILE A 146 11.89 11.43 55.78
N MET A 147 13.18 11.50 55.50
CA MET A 147 14.10 12.46 56.14
C MET A 147 13.68 13.91 55.87
N LEU A 148 13.35 14.26 54.62
CA LEU A 148 12.88 15.60 54.24
C LEU A 148 11.54 15.94 54.92
N MET A 149 10.60 14.99 55.00
CA MET A 149 9.34 15.15 55.75
C MET A 149 9.58 15.36 57.25
N GLN A 150 10.51 14.61 57.87
CA GLN A 150 10.90 14.79 59.28
C GLN A 150 11.62 16.13 59.54
N ARG A 151 12.19 16.76 58.50
CA ARG A 151 12.71 18.14 58.54
C ARG A 151 11.63 19.21 58.30
N ASN A 152 10.36 18.84 58.25
CA ASN A 152 9.20 19.69 57.98
C ASN A 152 9.16 20.29 56.55
N ALA A 153 9.66 19.56 55.55
CA ALA A 153 9.48 19.94 54.14
C ALA A 153 7.98 20.05 53.77
N SER A 154 7.64 21.01 52.92
CA SER A 154 6.26 21.38 52.63
C SER A 154 5.54 20.34 51.77
N LEU A 155 4.44 19.79 52.30
CA LEU A 155 3.62 18.78 51.64
C LEU A 155 2.65 19.36 50.58
N ASN A 156 2.70 20.68 50.35
CA ASN A 156 1.69 21.41 49.57
C ASN A 156 2.03 21.58 48.08
N PHE A 157 3.20 21.13 47.62
CA PHE A 157 3.68 21.38 46.25
C PHE A 157 3.58 20.13 45.38
N SER A 158 2.70 20.16 44.37
CA SER A 158 2.55 19.06 43.40
C SER A 158 3.84 18.79 42.63
N ILE A 159 4.11 17.51 42.36
CA ILE A 159 5.22 17.07 41.52
C ILE A 159 4.86 17.35 40.06
N VAL A 160 5.68 18.14 39.36
CA VAL A 160 5.49 18.52 37.96
C VAL A 160 6.34 17.62 37.07
N VAL A 161 5.70 16.65 36.43
CA VAL A 161 6.36 15.63 35.59
C VAL A 161 6.76 16.22 34.24
N SER A 162 5.82 16.89 33.58
CA SER A 162 6.02 17.55 32.29
C SER A 162 5.56 19.01 32.35
N LEU A 163 6.25 19.88 31.61
CA LEU A 163 5.74 21.22 31.30
C LEU A 163 4.70 21.11 30.19
N PRO A 164 3.69 21.99 30.13
CA PRO A 164 2.92 22.15 28.91
C PRO A 164 3.88 22.54 27.77
N ARG A 165 3.73 21.94 26.59
CA ARG A 165 4.39 22.47 25.39
C ARG A 165 3.91 23.90 25.19
N SER A 166 4.84 24.81 24.92
CA SER A 166 4.57 26.25 24.83
C SER A 166 3.42 26.55 23.86
N VAL A 167 2.59 27.53 24.22
CA VAL A 167 1.52 28.02 23.36
C VAL A 167 2.09 28.50 22.03
N ASP A 168 1.46 28.02 20.95
CA ASP A 168 1.40 28.54 19.57
C ASP A 168 2.68 29.19 18.97
N PRO A 169 3.30 28.60 17.92
CA PRO A 169 4.44 29.20 17.21
C PRO A 169 4.08 30.40 16.31
N SER A 170 2.97 31.10 16.57
CA SER A 170 2.47 32.24 15.79
C SER A 170 3.21 33.57 16.04
N ILE A 171 4.16 33.61 16.99
CA ILE A 171 4.99 34.80 17.26
C ILE A 171 6.49 34.44 17.23
N GLN A 172 6.97 33.97 16.07
CA GLN A 172 8.34 34.24 15.58
C GLN A 172 8.49 33.91 14.08
N GLU A 173 7.88 34.73 13.22
CA GLU A 173 8.29 34.78 11.81
C GLU A 173 9.66 35.47 11.70
N THR A 174 10.74 34.68 11.69
CA THR A 174 12.00 35.09 11.08
C THR A 174 11.90 34.87 9.56
N GLU A 175 12.46 35.81 8.79
CA GLU A 175 12.22 35.97 7.34
C GLU A 175 12.63 34.77 6.44
N ASP A 176 13.40 33.81 6.97
CA ASP A 176 14.18 32.85 6.17
C ASP A 176 13.41 31.62 5.63
N VAL A 177 12.14 31.40 6.04
CA VAL A 177 11.37 30.19 5.64
C VAL A 177 10.62 30.37 4.31
N LYS A 178 11.22 31.08 3.34
CA LYS A 178 10.65 31.32 1.99
C LYS A 178 10.88 30.16 0.99
N LYS A 179 10.79 28.91 1.46
CA LYS A 179 10.77 27.68 0.61
C LYS A 179 9.82 26.61 1.16
N LYS A 180 8.51 26.89 1.16
CA LYS A 180 7.47 25.91 1.53
C LYS A 180 7.38 24.78 0.50
N LYS A 181 7.63 23.53 0.90
CA LYS A 181 6.95 22.39 0.26
C LYS A 181 5.49 22.43 0.74
N ARG A 182 4.52 22.35 -0.19
CA ARG A 182 3.08 22.27 0.16
C ARG A 182 2.82 20.99 0.97
N PRO A 183 1.88 21.00 1.94
CA PRO A 183 1.46 19.77 2.61
C PRO A 183 0.76 18.83 1.62
N LEU A 184 1.08 17.55 1.67
CA LEU A 184 0.33 16.53 0.94
C LEU A 184 -1.06 16.39 1.56
N LEU A 185 -2.11 16.62 0.77
CA LEU A 185 -3.43 16.12 1.13
C LEU A 185 -3.42 14.60 1.04
N ASN A 186 -4.16 13.95 1.93
CA ASN A 186 -4.35 12.50 1.96
C ASN A 186 -5.84 12.23 2.10
N TRP A 187 -6.57 12.21 0.98
CA TRP A 187 -7.97 11.84 0.95
C TRP A 187 -8.15 10.38 1.37
N ARG A 188 -9.25 10.09 2.07
CA ARG A 188 -9.67 8.74 2.46
C ARG A 188 -11.19 8.61 2.32
N PRO A 189 -11.74 7.38 2.28
CA PRO A 189 -13.15 7.21 2.58
C PRO A 189 -13.51 7.92 3.88
N LYS A 190 -14.73 8.47 3.99
CA LYS A 190 -15.30 9.13 5.18
C LYS A 190 -15.64 8.09 6.28
N LEU A 191 -14.59 7.43 6.72
CA LEU A 191 -14.48 6.40 7.75
C LEU A 191 -13.27 6.73 8.64
N GLN A 192 -13.10 8.03 8.91
CA GLN A 192 -12.05 8.56 9.77
C GLN A 192 -12.43 9.95 10.28
N TRP A 193 -13.20 9.98 11.37
CA TRP A 193 -13.36 11.18 12.20
C TRP A 193 -12.00 11.53 12.85
N GLN A 194 -11.13 12.22 12.10
CA GLN A 194 -9.95 12.88 12.68
C GLN A 194 -10.40 14.08 13.50
N SER A 195 -10.88 13.79 14.72
CA SER A 195 -11.06 14.78 15.78
C SER A 195 -9.72 15.48 16.04
N ARG A 196 -9.52 16.64 15.41
CA ARG A 196 -8.44 17.58 15.71
C ARG A 196 -8.70 18.24 17.07
N GLN A 197 -8.60 17.44 18.12
CA GLN A 197 -8.25 17.93 19.44
C GLN A 197 -6.73 17.83 19.59
N PRO A 198 -5.97 18.94 19.45
CA PRO A 198 -4.63 18.95 20.00
C PRO A 198 -4.79 18.70 21.50
N ARG A 199 -4.27 17.59 22.01
CA ARG A 199 -4.31 17.31 23.46
C ARG A 199 -3.58 18.44 24.18
N HIS A 200 -4.35 19.40 24.69
CA HIS A 200 -3.94 20.26 25.78
C HIS A 200 -3.73 19.34 26.98
N PHE A 201 -2.51 18.84 27.10
CA PHE A 201 -1.95 18.45 28.38
C PHE A 201 -1.64 19.77 29.11
N PRO A 202 -2.45 20.22 30.09
CA PRO A 202 -1.86 20.98 31.17
C PRO A 202 -0.70 20.13 31.72
N GLY A 203 0.49 20.72 31.87
CA GLY A 203 1.71 19.97 32.20
C GLY A 203 1.46 19.03 33.38
N GLU A 204 1.78 17.74 33.23
CA GLU A 204 1.25 16.69 34.11
C GLU A 204 1.75 16.88 35.55
N THR A 205 0.88 17.42 36.40
CA THR A 205 1.09 17.54 37.84
C THR A 205 0.45 16.37 38.56
N MET A 206 1.20 15.67 39.40
CA MET A 206 0.66 14.71 40.37
C MET A 206 0.81 15.26 41.79
N THR A 207 -0.12 14.91 42.67
CA THR A 207 0.06 15.16 44.10
C THR A 207 1.26 14.36 44.64
N ILE A 208 1.84 14.82 45.75
CA ILE A 208 2.92 14.10 46.44
C ILE A 208 2.45 12.68 46.83
N PHE A 209 1.17 12.53 47.19
CA PHE A 209 0.57 11.23 47.50
C PHE A 209 0.47 10.30 46.28
N GLU A 210 0.01 10.79 45.13
CA GLU A 210 -0.01 10.01 43.88
C GLU A 210 1.41 9.60 43.45
N GLY A 211 2.41 10.48 43.64
CA GLY A 211 3.82 10.15 43.43
C GLY A 211 4.28 8.99 44.31
N ALA A 212 4.01 9.08 45.63
CA ALA A 212 4.35 8.04 46.59
C ALA A 212 3.68 6.68 46.25
N VAL A 213 2.39 6.68 45.89
CA VAL A 213 1.67 5.45 45.51
C VAL A 213 2.13 4.91 44.14
N LYS A 214 2.46 5.77 43.18
CA LYS A 214 3.02 5.38 41.87
C LYS A 214 4.42 4.75 41.98
N LYS A 215 5.15 5.06 43.04
CA LYS A 215 6.50 4.54 43.36
C LYS A 215 6.51 3.50 44.50
N ASP A 216 5.34 3.03 44.94
CA ASP A 216 5.17 2.06 46.04
C ASP A 216 5.86 2.45 47.37
N LEU A 217 6.03 3.75 47.62
CA LEU A 217 6.62 4.32 48.84
C LEU A 217 5.66 4.22 50.02
N THR A 218 5.47 3.01 50.54
CA THR A 218 4.45 2.74 51.58
C THR A 218 4.69 3.49 52.89
N GLY A 219 5.96 3.75 53.27
CA GLY A 219 6.32 4.55 54.44
C GLY A 219 5.87 6.01 54.27
N VAL A 220 6.33 6.66 53.19
CA VAL A 220 5.91 8.01 52.80
C VAL A 220 4.38 8.12 52.67
N ALA A 221 3.71 7.19 51.97
CA ALA A 221 2.27 7.24 51.78
C ALA A 221 1.49 7.15 53.12
N HIS A 222 1.97 6.37 54.09
CA HIS A 222 1.37 6.34 55.43
C HIS A 222 1.61 7.65 56.21
N MET A 223 2.83 8.22 56.17
CA MET A 223 3.10 9.51 56.81
C MET A 223 2.30 10.67 56.19
N LEU A 224 2.10 10.67 54.86
CA LEU A 224 1.28 11.65 54.17
C LEU A 224 -0.20 11.57 54.57
N LEU A 225 -0.73 10.37 54.82
CA LEU A 225 -2.11 10.18 55.28
C LEU A 225 -2.34 10.78 56.68
N ASP A 226 -1.44 10.46 57.62
CA ASP A 226 -1.52 10.96 58.99
C ASP A 226 -1.22 12.48 59.07
N GLY A 227 -0.41 13.02 58.15
CA GLY A 227 -0.05 14.44 58.08
C GLY A 227 -1.00 15.36 57.30
N LEU A 228 -1.63 14.88 56.21
CA LEU A 228 -2.53 15.69 55.36
C LEU A 228 -4.01 15.52 55.73
N GLY A 229 -4.42 14.41 56.35
CA GLY A 229 -5.80 14.20 56.79
C GLY A 229 -6.85 14.10 55.67
N MET A 230 -6.41 13.77 54.45
CA MET A 230 -7.19 13.64 53.20
C MET A 230 -7.46 12.18 52.81
N PRO A 231 -8.42 11.47 53.47
CA PRO A 231 -8.65 10.04 53.24
C PRO A 231 -9.36 9.72 51.93
N MET A 232 -10.14 10.65 51.36
CA MET A 232 -10.88 10.44 50.12
C MET A 232 -9.93 10.42 48.93
N GLU A 233 -9.12 11.47 48.83
CA GLU A 233 -8.09 11.70 47.83
C GLU A 233 -7.04 10.58 47.84
N ALA A 234 -6.69 10.08 49.03
CA ALA A 234 -5.77 8.96 49.19
C ALA A 234 -6.32 7.64 48.62
N VAL A 235 -7.62 7.35 48.80
CA VAL A 235 -8.26 6.16 48.22
C VAL A 235 -8.51 6.36 46.73
N GLU A 236 -8.93 7.55 46.31
CA GLU A 236 -9.09 7.92 44.89
C GLU A 236 -7.77 7.76 44.11
N ALA A 237 -6.64 8.23 44.63
CA ALA A 237 -5.32 8.01 44.04
C ALA A 237 -4.96 6.51 43.92
N ALA A 238 -5.22 5.73 44.97
CA ALA A 238 -4.95 4.29 44.95
C ALA A 238 -5.83 3.53 43.93
N LEU A 239 -7.08 3.95 43.73
CA LEU A 239 -7.97 3.42 42.69
C LEU A 239 -7.56 3.89 41.28
N ASN A 240 -7.20 5.16 41.12
CA ASN A 240 -6.74 5.75 39.84
C ASN A 240 -5.46 5.09 39.30
N LEU A 241 -4.64 4.54 40.20
CA LEU A 241 -3.43 3.76 39.92
C LEU A 241 -3.64 2.23 39.96
N SER A 242 -4.88 1.75 40.07
CA SER A 242 -5.25 0.31 40.14
C SER A 242 -4.62 -0.48 41.30
N LYS A 243 -4.13 0.19 42.35
CA LYS A 243 -3.51 -0.41 43.55
C LYS A 243 -4.57 -0.90 44.54
N PHE A 244 -5.48 -1.76 44.10
CA PHE A 244 -6.68 -2.18 44.86
C PHE A 244 -6.39 -2.71 46.28
N TYR A 245 -5.26 -3.39 46.48
CA TYR A 245 -4.85 -3.90 47.79
C TYR A 245 -4.48 -2.78 48.78
N LEU A 246 -3.86 -1.69 48.30
CA LEU A 246 -3.61 -0.49 49.10
C LEU A 246 -4.95 0.19 49.41
N ALA A 247 -5.80 0.42 48.41
CA ALA A 247 -7.13 1.02 48.60
C ALA A 247 -7.94 0.26 49.69
N LEU A 248 -7.97 -1.07 49.64
CA LEU A 248 -8.63 -1.91 50.65
C LEU A 248 -8.04 -1.73 52.06
N ARG A 249 -6.70 -1.66 52.20
CA ARG A 249 -6.05 -1.36 53.49
C ARG A 249 -6.40 0.03 54.02
N LEU A 250 -6.44 1.04 53.15
CA LEU A 250 -6.80 2.41 53.51
C LEU A 250 -8.25 2.51 53.99
N ILE A 251 -9.22 2.04 53.20
CA ILE A 251 -10.66 2.04 53.53
C ILE A 251 -10.92 1.39 54.90
N ARG A 252 -10.22 0.28 55.20
CA ARG A 252 -10.32 -0.41 56.49
C ARG A 252 -9.72 0.38 57.66
N ARG A 253 -8.56 1.03 57.47
CA ARG A 253 -7.86 1.79 58.53
C ARG A 253 -8.52 3.14 58.86
N ILE A 254 -9.25 3.76 57.92
CA ILE A 254 -9.91 5.05 58.11
C ILE A 254 -11.11 4.92 59.08
N PRO A 255 -11.11 5.57 60.27
CA PRO A 255 -12.17 5.41 61.26
C PRO A 255 -13.36 6.36 61.01
N ASP A 256 -13.09 7.58 60.52
CA ASP A 256 -14.09 8.61 60.25
C ASP A 256 -14.75 8.37 58.88
N VAL A 257 -15.89 7.66 58.90
CA VAL A 257 -16.67 7.32 57.71
C VAL A 257 -17.16 8.58 56.97
N SER A 258 -17.43 9.67 57.70
CA SER A 258 -17.96 10.93 57.17
C SER A 258 -17.12 11.50 56.02
N ARG A 259 -15.79 11.31 56.09
CA ARG A 259 -14.85 11.80 55.07
C ARG A 259 -14.81 10.95 53.80
N LEU A 260 -15.24 9.68 53.88
CA LEU A 260 -15.37 8.78 52.72
C LEU A 260 -16.66 9.01 51.91
N HIS A 261 -17.61 9.80 52.44
CA HIS A 261 -18.77 10.30 51.71
C HIS A 261 -18.49 11.57 50.90
N ALA A 262 -17.25 12.10 50.94
CA ALA A 262 -16.87 13.23 50.11
C ALA A 262 -16.93 12.87 48.62
N LYS A 263 -17.21 13.88 47.78
CA LYS A 263 -17.23 13.76 46.32
C LYS A 263 -16.07 14.53 45.71
N ASN A 264 -15.46 13.96 44.68
CA ASN A 264 -14.34 14.61 43.98
C ASN A 264 -14.80 15.82 43.14
N LYS A 265 -13.87 16.45 42.40
CA LYS A 265 -14.16 17.62 41.55
C LYS A 265 -15.16 17.33 40.41
N GLU A 266 -15.32 16.09 39.98
CA GLU A 266 -16.32 15.65 38.99
C GLU A 266 -17.69 15.31 39.63
N GLY A 267 -17.82 15.39 40.96
CA GLY A 267 -19.02 14.98 41.70
C GLY A 267 -19.13 13.48 41.92
N GLN A 268 -18.06 12.73 41.64
CA GLN A 268 -17.99 11.27 41.77
C GLN A 268 -17.68 10.86 43.20
N ASN A 269 -18.24 9.73 43.63
CA ASN A 269 -17.88 9.04 44.87
C ASN A 269 -16.97 7.82 44.57
N LEU A 270 -16.48 7.12 45.60
CA LEU A 270 -15.50 6.04 45.41
C LEU A 270 -15.98 4.85 44.54
N PHE A 271 -17.29 4.60 44.42
CA PHE A 271 -17.80 3.59 43.49
C PHE A 271 -17.65 4.02 42.03
N HIS A 272 -17.86 5.30 41.72
CA HIS A 272 -17.63 5.84 40.38
C HIS A 272 -16.14 5.72 40.00
N VAL A 273 -15.23 6.07 40.92
CA VAL A 273 -13.77 5.97 40.69
C VAL A 273 -13.35 4.52 40.49
N LEU A 274 -13.87 3.58 41.30
CA LEU A 274 -13.64 2.14 41.16
C LEU A 274 -14.10 1.63 39.78
N ALA A 275 -15.30 2.02 39.34
CA ALA A 275 -15.86 1.64 38.05
C ALA A 275 -15.11 2.26 36.85
N LYS A 276 -14.71 3.54 36.96
CA LYS A 276 -13.90 4.28 35.97
C LYS A 276 -12.47 3.71 35.81
N LYS A 277 -12.05 2.79 36.68
CA LYS A 277 -10.67 2.26 36.79
C LYS A 277 -10.58 0.74 36.93
N THR A 278 -11.60 -0.01 36.49
CA THR A 278 -11.54 -1.47 36.50
C THR A 278 -10.47 -2.03 35.57
N SER A 279 -9.81 -3.12 35.98
CA SER A 279 -8.86 -3.89 35.17
C SER A 279 -9.21 -5.38 35.17
N ARG A 280 -9.09 -6.05 34.01
CA ARG A 280 -9.34 -7.50 33.87
C ARG A 280 -8.53 -8.37 34.86
N ASN A 281 -7.36 -7.93 35.29
CA ASN A 281 -6.37 -8.79 35.94
C ASN A 281 -6.68 -9.14 37.42
N ASN A 282 -7.63 -8.45 38.08
CA ASN A 282 -7.89 -8.62 39.52
C ASN A 282 -9.35 -8.34 39.93
N PRO A 283 -10.36 -9.05 39.37
CA PRO A 283 -11.77 -8.77 39.64
C PRO A 283 -12.17 -9.04 41.10
N ASP A 284 -11.66 -10.12 41.71
CA ASP A 284 -12.08 -10.52 43.05
C ASP A 284 -11.50 -9.61 44.15
N LEU A 285 -10.48 -8.80 43.81
CA LEU A 285 -9.99 -7.70 44.64
C LEU A 285 -10.83 -6.43 44.47
N GLN A 286 -11.34 -6.13 43.27
CA GLN A 286 -12.32 -5.05 43.05
C GLN A 286 -13.61 -5.34 43.84
N LEU A 287 -14.09 -6.58 43.86
CA LEU A 287 -15.25 -7.00 44.67
C LEU A 287 -15.00 -6.83 46.17
N LYS A 288 -13.81 -7.17 46.68
CA LYS A 288 -13.42 -6.94 48.09
C LYS A 288 -13.27 -5.46 48.46
N VAL A 289 -12.93 -4.60 47.50
CA VAL A 289 -12.99 -3.14 47.68
C VAL A 289 -14.44 -2.67 47.69
N ALA A 290 -15.25 -3.10 46.73
CA ALA A 290 -16.67 -2.74 46.65
C ALA A 290 -17.45 -3.15 47.91
N SER A 291 -17.22 -4.35 48.46
CA SER A 291 -17.83 -4.77 49.72
C SER A 291 -17.38 -3.89 50.90
N ALA A 292 -16.11 -3.50 50.97
CA ALA A 292 -15.61 -2.58 52.00
C ALA A 292 -16.18 -1.15 51.88
N LEU A 293 -16.53 -0.70 50.66
CA LEU A 293 -17.25 0.56 50.45
C LEU A 293 -18.72 0.46 50.88
N LEU A 294 -19.38 -0.70 50.66
CA LEU A 294 -20.74 -0.98 51.16
C LEU A 294 -20.78 -1.09 52.70
N GLU A 295 -19.79 -1.75 53.32
CA GLU A 295 -19.61 -1.80 54.79
C GLU A 295 -19.53 -0.38 55.39
N LYS A 296 -18.88 0.55 54.68
CA LYS A 296 -18.78 1.98 55.03
C LYS A 296 -20.01 2.80 54.59
N ARG A 297 -21.08 2.16 54.11
CA ARG A 297 -22.38 2.77 53.72
C ARG A 297 -22.30 3.84 52.62
N ILE A 298 -21.26 3.83 51.78
CA ILE A 298 -21.13 4.79 50.68
C ILE A 298 -22.28 4.52 49.69
N PRO A 299 -23.02 5.55 49.24
CA PRO A 299 -24.23 5.36 48.43
C PRO A 299 -23.90 4.96 46.98
N LEU A 300 -24.67 4.01 46.46
CA LEU A 300 -24.41 3.38 45.16
C LEU A 300 -25.14 4.09 44.00
N GLY A 301 -26.45 4.32 44.11
CA GLY A 301 -27.28 4.95 43.07
C GLY A 301 -27.13 6.47 42.91
N GLU A 302 -26.04 7.08 43.39
CA GLU A 302 -25.80 8.51 43.15
C GLU A 302 -25.35 8.77 41.71
N CYS A 303 -25.69 9.96 41.20
CA CYS A 303 -25.18 10.47 39.93
C CYS A 303 -24.06 11.49 40.14
N ASP A 304 -23.09 11.53 39.22
CA ASP A 304 -22.05 12.56 39.13
C ASP A 304 -22.52 13.84 38.41
N LYS A 305 -21.59 14.76 38.10
CA LYS A 305 -21.91 16.01 37.36
C LYS A 305 -22.41 15.79 35.93
N HIS A 306 -22.21 14.62 35.33
CA HIS A 306 -22.68 14.26 33.99
C HIS A 306 -24.05 13.55 34.03
N GLY A 307 -24.52 13.16 35.21
CA GLY A 307 -25.74 12.36 35.39
C GLY A 307 -25.48 10.85 35.33
N LEU A 308 -24.22 10.42 35.44
CA LEU A 308 -23.83 9.02 35.32
C LEU A 308 -23.71 8.38 36.70
N THR A 309 -24.12 7.12 36.81
CA THR A 309 -23.99 6.29 38.02
C THR A 309 -22.72 5.42 37.96
N PRO A 310 -22.26 4.84 39.08
CA PRO A 310 -21.16 3.87 39.08
C PRO A 310 -21.40 2.68 38.15
N LEU A 311 -22.65 2.23 38.03
CA LEU A 311 -23.02 1.11 37.17
C LEU A 311 -22.93 1.47 35.67
N MET A 312 -23.27 2.71 35.29
CA MET A 312 -23.03 3.21 33.93
C MET A 312 -21.53 3.27 33.61
N TYR A 313 -20.68 3.70 34.56
CA TYR A 313 -19.22 3.61 34.40
C TYR A 313 -18.71 2.17 34.28
N ALA A 314 -19.31 1.21 34.98
CA ALA A 314 -18.94 -0.21 34.87
C ALA A 314 -19.38 -0.82 33.52
N ALA A 315 -20.54 -0.42 32.99
CA ALA A 315 -21.02 -0.80 31.66
C ALA A 315 -20.13 -0.25 30.54
N LEU A 316 -19.69 1.02 30.65
CA LEU A 316 -18.90 1.75 29.66
C LEU A 316 -17.52 1.17 29.31
N LYS A 317 -17.02 0.20 30.09
CA LYS A 317 -15.64 -0.28 29.98
C LYS A 317 -15.48 -1.80 29.95
N HIS A 318 -16.56 -2.58 30.07
CA HIS A 318 -16.67 -4.05 29.91
C HIS A 318 -15.72 -4.96 30.72
N GLN A 319 -14.61 -4.46 31.26
CA GLN A 319 -13.55 -5.23 31.91
C GLN A 319 -13.91 -5.75 33.32
N SER A 320 -15.13 -5.49 33.80
CA SER A 320 -15.61 -5.98 35.09
C SER A 320 -17.11 -6.26 35.08
N VAL A 321 -17.55 -7.15 34.18
CA VAL A 321 -18.87 -7.81 34.22
C VAL A 321 -19.21 -8.31 35.62
N LYS A 322 -18.23 -8.87 36.35
CA LYS A 322 -18.32 -9.26 37.76
C LYS A 322 -18.71 -8.10 38.69
N LEU A 323 -18.07 -6.94 38.56
CA LEU A 323 -18.42 -5.76 39.36
C LEU A 323 -19.81 -5.24 38.97
N ALA A 324 -20.14 -5.16 37.68
CA ALA A 324 -21.46 -4.71 37.23
C ALA A 324 -22.59 -5.59 37.81
N LYS A 325 -22.46 -6.93 37.73
CA LYS A 325 -23.39 -7.88 38.38
C LYS A 325 -23.47 -7.63 39.91
N PHE A 326 -22.34 -7.52 40.60
CA PHE A 326 -22.30 -7.23 42.05
C PHE A 326 -22.95 -5.88 42.43
N LEU A 327 -22.84 -4.83 41.60
CA LEU A 327 -23.51 -3.56 41.88
C LEU A 327 -25.04 -3.65 41.66
N ILE A 328 -25.51 -4.45 40.69
CA ILE A 328 -26.94 -4.74 40.50
C ILE A 328 -27.49 -5.57 41.67
N ASP A 329 -26.81 -6.66 42.06
CA ASP A 329 -27.21 -7.57 43.14
C ASP A 329 -27.43 -6.87 44.50
N TYR A 330 -26.76 -5.74 44.74
CA TYR A 330 -26.77 -5.01 46.02
C TYR A 330 -27.51 -3.65 45.98
N ASP A 331 -27.88 -3.13 44.80
CA ASP A 331 -28.65 -1.89 44.69
C ASP A 331 -30.17 -2.13 44.84
N ARG A 332 -30.65 -2.05 46.09
CA ARG A 332 -32.07 -2.25 46.43
C ARG A 332 -33.02 -1.19 45.85
N ASP A 333 -32.50 -0.06 45.42
CA ASP A 333 -33.26 1.04 44.81
C ASP A 333 -32.98 1.18 43.31
N PHE A 334 -32.40 0.13 42.68
CA PHE A 334 -31.95 0.13 41.29
C PHE A 334 -33.03 0.65 40.34
N LYS A 335 -32.70 1.76 39.65
CA LYS A 335 -33.56 2.41 38.66
C LYS A 335 -32.89 2.32 37.28
N PRO A 336 -33.12 1.23 36.54
CA PRO A 336 -32.54 1.01 35.21
C PRO A 336 -32.91 2.07 34.17
N GLN A 337 -33.98 2.85 34.43
CA GLN A 337 -34.42 3.99 33.61
C GLN A 337 -33.71 5.32 33.99
N VAL A 338 -32.70 5.29 34.88
CA VAL A 338 -31.82 6.46 35.09
C VAL A 338 -31.06 6.75 33.80
N LYS A 339 -31.06 8.04 33.43
CA LYS A 339 -30.43 8.55 32.22
C LYS A 339 -29.46 9.67 32.55
N ASP A 340 -28.40 9.76 31.76
CA ASP A 340 -27.46 10.86 31.83
C ASP A 340 -28.07 12.18 31.30
N LYS A 341 -27.31 13.28 31.39
CA LYS A 341 -27.74 14.59 30.88
C LYS A 341 -27.96 14.65 29.36
N ARG A 342 -27.61 13.59 28.62
CA ARG A 342 -27.82 13.43 27.16
C ARG A 342 -28.93 12.41 26.85
N ASN A 343 -29.78 12.08 27.84
CA ASN A 343 -30.91 11.13 27.71
C ASN A 343 -30.46 9.69 27.39
N ARG A 344 -29.19 9.34 27.64
CA ARG A 344 -28.63 7.99 27.44
C ARG A 344 -28.78 7.14 28.70
N ASP A 345 -29.20 5.90 28.52
CA ASP A 345 -29.39 4.91 29.60
C ASP A 345 -28.18 3.96 29.73
N ILE A 346 -28.33 2.90 30.53
CA ILE A 346 -27.29 1.88 30.72
C ILE A 346 -27.06 0.98 29.49
N MET A 347 -28.04 0.83 28.59
CA MET A 347 -27.85 0.10 27.33
C MET A 347 -27.01 0.94 26.36
N ALA A 348 -27.31 2.24 26.25
CA ALA A 348 -26.50 3.20 25.50
C ALA A 348 -25.04 3.23 25.98
N ALA A 349 -24.83 3.14 27.30
CA ALA A 349 -23.50 3.06 27.92
C ALA A 349 -22.74 1.77 27.56
N PHE A 350 -23.40 0.63 27.53
CA PHE A 350 -22.82 -0.67 27.15
C PHE A 350 -22.45 -0.75 25.66
N MET A 351 -23.38 -0.38 24.79
CA MET A 351 -23.23 -0.52 23.35
C MET A 351 -22.10 0.37 22.78
N TRP A 352 -21.75 1.46 23.47
CA TRP A 352 -20.71 2.42 23.06
C TRP A 352 -19.28 1.89 23.04
N ASP A 353 -18.98 0.91 23.89
CA ASP A 353 -17.66 0.28 23.99
C ASP A 353 -17.63 -1.03 23.19
N TYR A 354 -18.79 -1.68 23.02
CA TYR A 354 -18.93 -3.00 22.41
C TYR A 354 -18.45 -3.09 20.95
N SER A 355 -18.75 -2.09 20.10
CA SER A 355 -18.37 -2.11 18.67
C SER A 355 -16.87 -1.99 18.41
N TRP A 356 -16.07 -1.62 19.41
CA TRP A 356 -14.64 -1.29 19.25
C TRP A 356 -13.69 -2.40 19.75
N ILE A 357 -14.23 -3.52 20.25
CA ILE A 357 -13.44 -4.62 20.82
C ILE A 357 -13.22 -5.71 19.77
N SER A 358 -12.09 -5.66 19.07
CA SER A 358 -11.67 -6.68 18.11
C SER A 358 -11.43 -8.04 18.77
N ASP A 359 -12.19 -9.05 18.35
CA ASP A 359 -11.96 -10.50 18.44
C ASP A 359 -11.79 -11.14 19.85
N ASN A 360 -11.66 -10.32 20.90
CA ASN A 360 -11.27 -10.74 22.26
C ASN A 360 -12.37 -10.50 23.31
N PHE A 361 -13.63 -10.47 22.87
CA PHE A 361 -14.79 -10.53 23.76
C PHE A 361 -15.66 -11.73 23.39
N LYS A 362 -15.86 -12.64 24.35
CA LYS A 362 -16.72 -13.80 24.11
C LYS A 362 -18.17 -13.34 23.99
N LEU A 363 -18.81 -13.69 22.87
CA LEU A 363 -20.23 -13.38 22.62
C LEU A 363 -21.14 -13.88 23.77
N THR A 364 -20.75 -14.95 24.47
CA THR A 364 -21.42 -15.47 25.67
C THR A 364 -21.50 -14.46 26.82
N GLU A 365 -20.42 -13.72 27.10
CA GLU A 365 -20.37 -12.77 28.22
C GLU A 365 -21.24 -11.53 27.97
N VAL A 366 -21.40 -11.13 26.70
CA VAL A 366 -22.34 -10.06 26.28
C VAL A 366 -23.78 -10.55 26.37
N LYS A 367 -24.05 -11.79 25.95
CA LYS A 367 -25.39 -12.40 26.09
C LYS A 367 -25.80 -12.48 27.56
N GLU A 368 -24.96 -13.04 28.42
CA GLU A 368 -25.19 -13.06 29.88
C GLU A 368 -25.45 -11.68 30.50
N TRP A 369 -24.71 -10.65 30.05
CA TRP A 369 -24.84 -9.31 30.63
C TRP A 369 -26.11 -8.59 30.15
N MET A 370 -26.47 -8.79 28.88
CA MET A 370 -27.76 -8.34 28.36
C MET A 370 -28.93 -9.11 29.00
N ASP A 371 -28.81 -10.41 29.22
CA ASP A 371 -29.78 -11.20 29.99
C ASP A 371 -29.97 -10.61 31.39
N THR A 372 -28.86 -10.25 32.06
CA THR A 372 -28.90 -9.59 33.37
C THR A 372 -29.67 -8.25 33.30
N LEU A 373 -29.37 -7.39 32.32
CA LEU A 373 -30.07 -6.10 32.17
C LEU A 373 -31.54 -6.21 31.75
N ILE A 374 -31.90 -7.20 30.95
CA ILE A 374 -33.27 -7.36 30.43
C ILE A 374 -34.12 -8.08 31.48
N ASP A 375 -33.67 -9.23 31.97
CA ASP A 375 -34.48 -10.12 32.81
C ASP A 375 -34.54 -9.65 34.28
N GLN A 376 -33.46 -9.06 34.80
CA GLN A 376 -33.44 -8.47 36.16
C GLN A 376 -33.66 -6.95 36.14
N GLY A 377 -33.14 -6.26 35.12
CA GLY A 377 -33.18 -4.81 35.00
C GLY A 377 -34.36 -4.25 34.18
N GLY A 378 -35.12 -5.05 33.43
CA GLY A 378 -36.21 -4.52 32.60
C GLY A 378 -35.79 -3.40 31.64
N VAL A 379 -34.51 -3.38 31.22
CA VAL A 379 -33.96 -2.39 30.30
C VAL A 379 -34.48 -2.71 28.89
N SER A 380 -35.17 -1.76 28.27
CA SER A 380 -35.74 -1.96 26.93
C SER A 380 -34.65 -1.95 25.85
N LEU A 381 -34.80 -2.83 24.86
CA LEU A 381 -34.04 -2.80 23.60
C LEU A 381 -34.60 -1.81 22.58
N ASP A 382 -35.78 -1.23 22.85
CA ASP A 382 -36.46 -0.23 22.04
C ASP A 382 -36.22 1.19 22.61
N THR A 383 -34.96 1.54 22.89
CA THR A 383 -34.57 2.92 23.26
C THR A 383 -33.76 3.58 22.16
N LEU A 384 -33.93 4.90 22.01
CA LEU A 384 -33.10 5.74 21.14
C LEU A 384 -32.07 6.49 21.97
N TYR A 385 -30.81 6.41 21.54
CA TYR A 385 -29.70 7.16 22.09
C TYR A 385 -28.77 7.65 20.97
N ASP A 386 -28.12 8.78 21.24
CA ASP A 386 -27.27 9.49 20.27
C ASP A 386 -25.89 8.84 20.20
N HIS A 387 -25.73 7.90 19.26
CA HIS A 387 -24.47 7.20 19.01
C HIS A 387 -23.80 7.75 17.75
N PRO A 388 -22.46 7.92 17.71
CA PRO A 388 -21.74 8.08 16.46
C PRO A 388 -21.89 6.82 15.62
N LEU A 389 -22.83 6.84 14.68
CA LEU A 389 -22.94 5.81 13.66
C LEU A 389 -21.76 5.94 12.68
N PRO A 390 -21.24 4.84 12.10
CA PRO A 390 -20.35 4.97 10.95
C PRO A 390 -21.18 5.52 9.79
N ASP A 391 -20.93 6.78 9.42
CA ASP A 391 -21.75 7.54 8.45
C ASP A 391 -21.85 6.87 7.07
N SER A 392 -20.90 6.00 6.74
CA SER A 392 -20.88 5.19 5.55
C SER A 392 -21.97 4.10 5.54
N LEU A 393 -22.87 4.17 4.55
CA LEU A 393 -23.57 2.99 3.99
C LEU A 393 -22.62 2.08 3.16
N LEU A 394 -21.33 2.48 3.06
CA LEU A 394 -20.30 1.78 2.30
C LEU A 394 -19.69 0.65 3.12
N LEU A 395 -19.50 -0.49 2.46
CA LEU A 395 -19.30 -1.79 3.08
C LEU A 395 -17.86 -2.08 3.52
N GLY A 396 -17.73 -2.99 4.50
CA GLY A 396 -16.53 -3.81 4.65
C GLY A 396 -15.27 -3.11 5.20
N ALA A 397 -15.39 -1.91 5.77
CA ALA A 397 -14.27 -1.33 6.52
C ALA A 397 -14.21 -1.95 7.93
N HIS A 398 -13.14 -2.69 8.26
CA HIS A 398 -12.79 -2.94 9.66
C HIS A 398 -12.41 -1.60 10.30
N ILE A 399 -13.31 -1.03 11.09
CA ILE A 399 -13.19 0.35 11.60
C ILE A 399 -12.17 0.43 12.75
N SER A 400 -10.89 0.42 12.40
CA SER A 400 -9.76 0.63 13.32
C SER A 400 -9.56 2.11 13.69
N SER A 401 -10.65 2.84 13.94
CA SER A 401 -10.62 4.20 14.48
C SER A 401 -10.50 4.20 16.00
N PRO A 402 -9.90 5.24 16.62
CA PRO A 402 -9.95 5.40 18.07
C PRO A 402 -11.41 5.48 18.56
N GLN A 403 -11.69 4.86 19.71
CA GLN A 403 -13.03 4.88 20.32
C GLN A 403 -13.54 6.34 20.43
N PRO A 404 -14.75 6.66 19.93
CA PRO A 404 -15.33 7.98 20.08
C PRO A 404 -15.66 8.24 21.55
N ASP A 405 -15.39 9.44 22.02
CA ASP A 405 -15.52 9.78 23.44
C ASP A 405 -16.99 9.81 23.88
N PHE A 406 -17.38 8.91 24.78
CA PHE A 406 -18.71 8.89 25.40
C PHE A 406 -19.02 10.20 26.15
N PHE A 407 -18.00 10.91 26.62
CA PHE A 407 -18.16 12.13 27.41
C PHE A 407 -18.19 13.41 26.54
N GLY A 408 -17.74 13.34 25.28
CA GLY A 408 -17.64 14.48 24.36
C GLY A 408 -18.90 14.73 23.51
N ASP A 409 -19.08 15.98 23.07
CA ASP A 409 -20.25 16.40 22.28
C ASP A 409 -20.25 15.75 20.87
N THR A 410 -21.26 14.93 20.61
CA THR A 410 -21.67 14.48 19.27
C THR A 410 -22.40 15.61 18.57
N GLN A 411 -22.25 15.73 17.24
CA GLN A 411 -22.95 16.77 16.48
C GLN A 411 -24.45 16.47 16.44
N ALA A 412 -25.24 17.31 17.11
CA ALA A 412 -26.67 17.09 17.27
C ALA A 412 -27.42 17.15 15.93
N GLY A 413 -27.96 16.01 15.48
CA GLY A 413 -28.86 15.96 14.32
C GLY A 413 -28.98 14.63 13.59
N GLN A 414 -28.03 13.69 13.74
CA GLN A 414 -27.97 12.48 12.89
C GLN A 414 -27.88 11.13 13.63
N GLY A 415 -27.49 11.09 14.91
CA GLY A 415 -27.04 9.86 15.59
C GLY A 415 -28.06 9.04 16.43
N LEU A 416 -29.35 9.38 16.46
CA LEU A 416 -30.33 8.67 17.30
C LEU A 416 -30.66 7.27 16.76
N THR A 417 -30.01 6.23 17.32
CA THR A 417 -30.15 4.81 16.94
C THR A 417 -30.71 3.96 18.07
N SER A 418 -31.25 2.79 17.72
CA SER A 418 -31.52 1.68 18.65
C SER A 418 -30.36 0.68 18.71
N PRO A 419 -30.26 -0.17 19.76
CA PRO A 419 -29.31 -1.28 19.85
C PRO A 419 -29.35 -2.23 18.65
N LEU A 420 -30.54 -2.50 18.12
CA LEU A 420 -30.75 -3.41 17.00
C LEU A 420 -30.21 -2.82 15.68
N ILE A 421 -30.58 -1.57 15.37
CA ILE A 421 -30.07 -0.83 14.19
C ILE A 421 -28.55 -0.67 14.26
N PHE A 422 -28.03 -0.37 15.45
CA PHE A 422 -26.59 -0.25 15.67
C PHE A 422 -25.86 -1.58 15.42
N SER A 423 -26.42 -2.70 15.90
CA SER A 423 -25.82 -4.03 15.71
C SER A 423 -25.81 -4.46 14.23
N ILE A 424 -26.84 -4.08 13.47
CA ILE A 424 -26.92 -4.29 12.01
C ILE A 424 -25.83 -3.48 11.27
N ARG A 425 -25.67 -2.18 11.58
CA ARG A 425 -24.63 -1.33 10.97
C ARG A 425 -23.18 -1.69 11.36
N ASN A 426 -23.01 -2.59 12.33
CA ASN A 426 -21.72 -3.20 12.69
C ASN A 426 -21.60 -4.68 12.20
N TYR A 427 -22.48 -5.13 11.29
CA TYR A 427 -22.49 -6.48 10.69
C TYR A 427 -22.55 -7.65 11.70
N ASN A 428 -23.04 -7.42 12.92
CA ASN A 428 -22.95 -8.40 14.00
C ASN A 428 -24.16 -9.36 14.04
N PHE A 429 -24.16 -10.34 13.13
CA PHE A 429 -25.20 -11.37 13.02
C PHE A 429 -25.50 -12.07 14.36
N GLY A 430 -24.45 -12.43 15.11
CA GLY A 430 -24.57 -13.18 16.37
C GLY A 430 -25.26 -12.41 17.50
N LEU A 431 -25.19 -11.08 17.48
CA LEU A 431 -25.91 -10.20 18.39
C LEU A 431 -27.32 -9.86 17.89
N VAL A 432 -27.49 -9.60 16.59
CA VAL A 432 -28.81 -9.30 15.99
C VAL A 432 -29.79 -10.46 16.21
N LYS A 433 -29.37 -11.72 15.94
CA LYS A 433 -30.19 -12.91 16.22
C LYS A 433 -30.62 -12.99 17.70
N PHE A 434 -29.70 -12.67 18.61
CA PHE A 434 -29.96 -12.72 20.05
C PHE A 434 -30.88 -11.59 20.55
N MET A 435 -30.72 -10.36 20.06
CA MET A 435 -31.64 -9.26 20.39
C MET A 435 -33.07 -9.57 19.95
N LEU A 436 -33.26 -10.17 18.77
CA LEU A 436 -34.58 -10.60 18.29
C LEU A 436 -35.18 -11.71 19.17
N GLN A 437 -34.37 -12.71 19.55
CA GLN A 437 -34.78 -13.76 20.51
C GLN A 437 -35.14 -13.22 21.90
N LYS A 438 -34.52 -12.10 22.32
CA LYS A 438 -34.81 -11.37 23.56
C LYS A 438 -35.91 -10.31 23.42
N GLY A 439 -36.63 -10.29 22.29
CA GLY A 439 -37.83 -9.47 22.10
C GLY A 439 -37.61 -8.04 21.62
N ALA A 440 -36.43 -7.70 21.11
CA ALA A 440 -36.23 -6.42 20.40
C ALA A 440 -37.20 -6.30 19.22
N ASN A 441 -37.81 -5.13 19.05
CA ASN A 441 -38.82 -4.92 18.04
C ASN A 441 -38.19 -4.68 16.65
N PRO A 442 -38.37 -5.59 15.66
CA PRO A 442 -37.77 -5.44 14.34
C PRO A 442 -38.35 -4.27 13.53
N ASN A 443 -39.35 -3.56 14.09
CA ASN A 443 -40.03 -2.41 13.50
C ASN A 443 -39.75 -1.08 14.23
N PHE A 444 -38.86 -1.05 15.22
CA PHE A 444 -38.54 0.16 15.98
C PHE A 444 -37.51 1.02 15.21
N PRO A 445 -37.90 2.19 14.69
CA PRO A 445 -37.07 2.98 13.77
C PRO A 445 -36.03 3.83 14.51
N ASP A 446 -35.07 4.35 13.75
CA ASP A 446 -34.17 5.42 14.18
C ASP A 446 -34.86 6.80 14.26
N GLY A 447 -34.09 7.83 14.63
CA GLY A 447 -34.58 9.21 14.69
C GLY A 447 -35.08 9.82 13.38
N ASN A 448 -34.79 9.21 12.22
CA ASN A 448 -35.25 9.62 10.89
C ASN A 448 -36.44 8.78 10.39
N GLY A 449 -36.91 7.81 11.17
CA GLY A 449 -37.98 6.88 10.80
C GLY A 449 -37.53 5.63 10.05
N VAL A 450 -36.21 5.43 9.87
CA VAL A 450 -35.66 4.30 9.12
C VAL A 450 -35.62 3.05 10.01
N THR A 451 -36.22 1.96 9.52
CA THR A 451 -36.40 0.71 10.29
C THR A 451 -35.18 -0.23 10.22
N PRO A 452 -35.05 -1.20 11.14
CA PRO A 452 -33.99 -2.23 11.09
C PRO A 452 -33.87 -2.94 9.73
N MET A 453 -35.00 -3.25 9.08
CA MET A 453 -35.02 -3.82 7.72
C MET A 453 -34.48 -2.84 6.69
N MET A 454 -34.87 -1.56 6.73
CA MET A 454 -34.37 -0.56 5.80
C MET A 454 -32.85 -0.37 5.93
N HIS A 455 -32.31 -0.33 7.16
CA HIS A 455 -30.85 -0.30 7.37
C HIS A 455 -30.16 -1.56 6.81
N ALA A 456 -30.67 -2.77 7.11
CA ALA A 456 -30.12 -4.02 6.56
C ALA A 456 -30.10 -4.06 5.02
N VAL A 457 -31.14 -3.50 4.40
CA VAL A 457 -31.29 -3.37 2.95
C VAL A 457 -30.33 -2.32 2.37
N GLN A 458 -30.18 -1.15 3.01
CA GLN A 458 -29.23 -0.12 2.59
C GLN A 458 -27.78 -0.60 2.67
N MET A 459 -27.43 -1.38 3.70
CA MET A 459 -26.12 -2.06 3.79
C MET A 459 -25.97 -3.24 2.81
N ASN A 460 -27.00 -3.56 2.01
CA ASN A 460 -27.03 -4.67 1.05
C ASN A 460 -26.74 -6.06 1.67
N ASP A 461 -27.03 -6.24 2.97
CA ASP A 461 -26.72 -7.47 3.70
C ASP A 461 -27.89 -8.47 3.63
N VAL A 462 -27.78 -9.39 2.68
CA VAL A 462 -28.71 -10.51 2.47
C VAL A 462 -28.90 -11.37 3.74
N MET A 463 -27.88 -11.51 4.59
CA MET A 463 -27.97 -12.32 5.82
C MET A 463 -28.70 -11.58 6.93
N MET A 464 -28.52 -10.27 7.06
CA MET A 464 -29.32 -9.42 7.95
C MET A 464 -30.80 -9.42 7.52
N VAL A 465 -31.08 -9.29 6.21
CA VAL A 465 -32.45 -9.39 5.68
C VAL A 465 -33.07 -10.76 6.03
N LYS A 466 -32.35 -11.87 5.85
CA LYS A 466 -32.84 -13.22 6.19
C LYS A 466 -33.11 -13.41 7.69
N VAL A 467 -32.23 -12.92 8.58
CA VAL A 467 -32.42 -13.07 10.04
C VAL A 467 -33.52 -12.15 10.60
N LEU A 468 -33.77 -10.99 9.97
CA LEU A 468 -34.88 -10.11 10.32
C LEU A 468 -36.24 -10.64 9.84
N LEU A 469 -36.28 -11.41 8.75
CA LEU A 469 -37.48 -12.13 8.29
C LEU A 469 -37.74 -13.40 9.12
N ASN A 470 -36.69 -14.10 9.54
CA ASN A 470 -36.77 -15.30 10.37
C ASN A 470 -35.66 -15.33 11.44
N PRO A 471 -35.96 -15.03 12.72
CA PRO A 471 -34.96 -15.00 13.79
C PRO A 471 -34.31 -16.36 14.05
N ASP A 472 -34.94 -17.47 13.68
CA ASP A 472 -34.40 -18.81 13.86
C ASP A 472 -33.38 -19.18 12.76
N TYR A 473 -33.21 -18.36 11.72
CA TYR A 473 -32.25 -18.59 10.63
C TYR A 473 -30.82 -18.81 11.16
N GLU A 474 -30.25 -19.98 10.85
CA GLU A 474 -28.95 -20.45 11.38
C GLU A 474 -27.72 -19.88 10.64
N GLY A 475 -27.93 -19.18 9.52
CA GLY A 475 -26.84 -18.72 8.68
C GLY A 475 -26.14 -19.86 7.93
N LEU A 476 -24.86 -19.68 7.61
CA LEU A 476 -24.11 -20.53 6.66
C LEU A 476 -23.61 -21.87 7.23
N SER A 477 -24.20 -22.40 8.32
CA SER A 477 -23.92 -23.77 8.78
C SER A 477 -24.48 -24.82 7.80
N GLY A 478 -25.76 -24.69 7.40
CA GLY A 478 -26.40 -25.60 6.45
C GLY A 478 -25.92 -25.45 5.00
N TYR A 479 -25.44 -24.27 4.60
CA TYR A 479 -25.06 -24.00 3.20
C TYR A 479 -23.85 -24.81 2.72
N MET A 480 -23.03 -25.32 3.64
CA MET A 480 -21.95 -26.27 3.31
C MET A 480 -22.48 -27.65 2.89
N GLN A 481 -23.69 -28.03 3.31
CA GLN A 481 -24.34 -29.29 2.91
C GLN A 481 -25.04 -29.15 1.54
N GLU A 482 -25.68 -28.02 1.25
CA GLU A 482 -26.34 -27.84 -0.04
C GLU A 482 -25.34 -27.63 -1.20
N GLN A 483 -24.20 -26.95 -1.00
CA GLN A 483 -23.17 -26.89 -2.06
C GLN A 483 -22.30 -28.15 -2.17
N THR A 484 -22.30 -29.06 -1.19
CA THR A 484 -21.71 -30.40 -1.36
C THR A 484 -22.63 -31.36 -2.13
N SER A 485 -23.93 -31.08 -2.25
CA SER A 485 -24.84 -31.83 -3.12
C SER A 485 -24.50 -31.72 -4.63
N LEU A 486 -23.73 -30.70 -5.04
CA LEU A 486 -23.18 -30.57 -6.40
C LEU A 486 -21.85 -31.33 -6.61
N LYS A 487 -21.22 -31.84 -5.55
CA LYS A 487 -19.91 -32.53 -5.65
C LYS A 487 -19.89 -34.00 -6.13
N PRO A 488 -21.00 -34.75 -6.33
CA PRO A 488 -20.93 -36.10 -6.92
C PRO A 488 -21.19 -36.16 -8.43
N GLN A 489 -21.45 -35.03 -9.11
CA GLN A 489 -21.72 -35.01 -10.56
C GLN A 489 -20.53 -34.50 -11.40
N LEU A 490 -19.72 -33.55 -10.90
CA LEU A 490 -18.58 -33.01 -11.65
C LEU A 490 -17.30 -33.90 -11.62
N SER A 491 -17.15 -34.81 -10.66
CA SER A 491 -16.00 -35.75 -10.62
C SER A 491 -16.20 -37.01 -11.47
N ASN A 492 -17.45 -37.46 -11.62
CA ASN A 492 -17.75 -38.82 -12.07
C ASN A 492 -17.93 -38.96 -13.59
N GLU A 493 -18.21 -37.88 -14.33
CA GLU A 493 -18.23 -37.91 -15.81
C GLU A 493 -16.81 -37.72 -16.39
N LEU A 494 -16.01 -36.80 -15.83
CA LEU A 494 -14.62 -36.58 -16.27
C LEU A 494 -13.70 -37.80 -16.04
N SER A 495 -13.96 -38.61 -15.01
CA SER A 495 -13.18 -39.82 -14.70
C SER A 495 -13.53 -41.04 -15.58
N ARG A 496 -14.29 -40.86 -16.68
CA ARG A 496 -14.69 -41.95 -17.61
C ARG A 496 -14.39 -41.68 -19.09
N GLN A 497 -13.70 -40.59 -19.44
CA GLN A 497 -13.34 -40.27 -20.83
C GLN A 497 -11.89 -39.82 -21.02
N VAL A 498 -10.96 -40.52 -20.36
CA VAL A 498 -9.55 -40.61 -20.80
C VAL A 498 -9.29 -42.08 -21.14
N MET A 499 -8.73 -42.35 -22.32
CA MET A 499 -8.59 -43.73 -22.80
C MET A 499 -7.53 -44.50 -22.02
N THR A 500 -7.93 -45.63 -21.42
CA THR A 500 -6.98 -46.71 -21.14
C THR A 500 -6.64 -47.39 -22.46
N ILE A 501 -5.40 -47.26 -22.94
CA ILE A 501 -4.91 -48.03 -24.08
C ILE A 501 -4.59 -49.45 -23.57
N ASN A 502 -5.59 -50.32 -23.56
CA ASN A 502 -5.41 -51.75 -23.31
C ASN A 502 -5.11 -52.47 -24.62
N PHE A 503 -3.94 -53.10 -24.71
CA PHE A 503 -3.76 -54.26 -25.59
C PHE A 503 -4.53 -55.44 -24.99
N GLU A 504 -5.51 -55.97 -25.71
CA GLU A 504 -6.14 -57.26 -25.35
C GLU A 504 -5.67 -58.37 -26.29
N MET A 505 -4.94 -59.33 -25.72
CA MET A 505 -4.73 -60.67 -26.29
C MET A 505 -5.79 -61.62 -25.69
N PRO A 506 -6.28 -62.61 -26.46
CA PRO A 506 -7.59 -63.22 -26.19
C PRO A 506 -7.61 -64.17 -24.99
N SER A 507 -8.68 -64.07 -24.20
CA SER A 507 -9.01 -64.98 -23.10
C SER A 507 -9.41 -66.38 -23.57
N LYS A 508 -9.17 -67.40 -22.73
CA LYS A 508 -9.82 -68.71 -22.80
C LYS A 508 -10.43 -69.13 -21.47
N ASP A 509 -11.71 -69.50 -21.53
CA ASP A 509 -12.34 -70.66 -20.89
C ASP A 509 -12.07 -70.96 -19.39
N ASN A 510 -13.04 -70.55 -18.54
CA ASN A 510 -13.69 -71.36 -17.47
C ASN A 510 -12.87 -71.93 -16.26
N PRO A 511 -13.53 -72.37 -15.17
CA PRO A 511 -14.58 -71.71 -14.37
C PRO A 511 -14.34 -71.89 -12.84
N ASP A 512 -15.36 -71.67 -12.00
CA ASP A 512 -15.53 -72.21 -10.63
C ASP A 512 -14.56 -71.72 -9.52
N SER A 513 -14.92 -71.63 -8.22
CA SER A 513 -16.23 -71.68 -7.51
C SER A 513 -16.06 -71.33 -6.01
N ILE A 514 -17.14 -70.93 -5.30
CA ILE A 514 -17.41 -71.14 -3.84
C ILE A 514 -16.47 -70.43 -2.82
N LEU A 515 -16.85 -69.96 -1.61
CA LEU A 515 -18.06 -69.48 -0.89
C LEU A 515 -17.56 -68.94 0.49
N ASP A 516 -18.28 -67.99 1.12
CA ASP A 516 -18.41 -67.77 2.59
C ASP A 516 -17.11 -67.52 3.45
N GLU A 517 -17.11 -67.01 4.69
CA GLU A 517 -18.17 -66.57 5.63
C GLU A 517 -17.64 -65.53 6.67
N GLY A 518 -18.48 -64.58 7.12
CA GLY A 518 -18.41 -63.89 8.43
C GLY A 518 -17.26 -62.92 8.78
N VAL A 519 -17.28 -62.16 9.89
CA VAL A 519 -18.35 -61.77 10.88
C VAL A 519 -17.86 -60.51 11.67
N GLU A 520 -18.81 -59.71 12.22
CA GLU A 520 -18.82 -58.67 13.30
C GLU A 520 -17.49 -58.23 14.02
N GLU A 521 -17.25 -56.94 14.36
CA GLU A 521 -17.66 -56.17 15.58
C GLU A 521 -17.14 -56.83 16.90
N ASP A 522 -16.53 -56.18 17.93
CA ASP A 522 -16.60 -54.82 18.51
C ASP A 522 -15.36 -54.40 19.39
N ASP A 523 -15.29 -53.11 19.75
CA ASP A 523 -14.90 -52.44 21.03
C ASP A 523 -13.54 -52.51 21.82
N GLU A 524 -13.31 -51.36 22.51
CA GLU A 524 -12.76 -51.10 23.87
C GLU A 524 -11.25 -50.92 24.26
N GLU A 525 -11.12 -50.26 25.42
CA GLU A 525 -10.08 -49.40 26.04
C GLU A 525 -8.71 -49.96 26.51
N ASP A 526 -7.64 -49.17 26.23
CA ASP A 526 -6.71 -48.49 27.18
C ASP A 526 -5.73 -49.26 28.15
N LYS A 527 -4.66 -48.55 28.57
CA LYS A 527 -3.71 -48.82 29.70
C LYS A 527 -2.62 -49.91 29.48
N VAL A 528 -1.40 -49.89 30.06
CA VAL A 528 -0.64 -48.88 30.86
C VAL A 528 0.90 -49.16 30.89
N SER A 529 1.71 -48.09 30.93
CA SER A 529 3.10 -47.87 31.47
C SER A 529 4.19 -48.97 31.56
N LEU A 530 5.47 -48.58 31.35
CA LEU A 530 6.49 -48.43 32.43
C LEU A 530 7.92 -47.97 32.03
N SER A 531 8.45 -46.93 32.73
CA SER A 531 9.88 -46.71 33.12
C SER A 531 10.98 -46.42 32.05
N LYS A 532 12.07 -45.65 32.28
CA LYS A 532 12.55 -44.81 33.43
C LYS A 532 13.78 -43.92 33.08
N HIS A 533 13.87 -42.70 33.64
CA HIS A 533 15.06 -41.82 33.93
C HIS A 533 16.13 -41.56 32.81
N THR A 534 17.05 -40.58 32.86
CA THR A 534 17.46 -39.49 33.80
C THR A 534 17.47 -38.14 33.04
N GLU A 535 17.15 -36.96 33.61
CA GLU A 535 18.01 -36.09 34.47
C GLU A 535 19.39 -35.77 33.84
N GLU A 536 19.95 -34.55 33.82
CA GLU A 536 19.46 -33.18 34.11
C GLU A 536 20.57 -32.14 33.77
N ASN A 537 20.23 -30.83 33.77
CA ASN A 537 21.07 -29.63 34.00
C ASN A 537 21.30 -28.62 32.85
N GLU A 538 21.11 -27.35 33.25
CA GLU A 538 21.67 -26.13 32.67
C GLU A 538 23.01 -25.82 33.39
N ASP A 539 23.97 -25.12 32.76
CA ASP A 539 24.46 -23.82 33.26
C ASP A 539 25.56 -23.16 32.39
N SER A 540 25.81 -21.88 32.65
CA SER A 540 26.80 -21.01 31.99
C SER A 540 28.27 -21.22 32.42
N ILE A 541 29.24 -20.76 31.60
CA ILE A 541 30.35 -19.84 32.02
C ILE A 541 31.22 -19.35 30.84
N GLU A 542 31.23 -18.03 30.64
CA GLU A 542 32.41 -17.10 30.63
C GLU A 542 33.69 -17.34 29.77
N LEU A 543 34.24 -16.22 29.23
CA LEU A 543 35.62 -15.99 28.72
C LEU A 543 35.99 -16.69 27.38
N GLU A 544 36.94 -16.21 26.55
CA GLU A 544 37.72 -14.94 26.50
C GLU A 544 38.13 -14.59 25.04
N ASP A 545 39.03 -13.63 24.86
CA ASP A 545 39.64 -13.13 23.60
C ASP A 545 40.39 -14.25 22.78
N GLU A 546 40.84 -14.10 21.53
CA GLU A 546 41.69 -13.04 20.92
C GLU A 546 41.45 -12.81 19.40
N GLU A 547 42.22 -11.87 18.84
CA GLU A 547 42.18 -11.34 17.46
C GLU A 547 43.02 -12.18 16.45
N LEU A 548 43.46 -11.52 15.35
CA LEU A 548 44.28 -11.97 14.22
C LEU A 548 43.49 -12.62 13.06
N GLU A 549 43.28 -11.97 11.91
CA GLU A 549 44.20 -11.33 10.93
C GLU A 549 44.78 -12.32 9.90
N ASP A 550 44.61 -11.94 8.62
CA ASP A 550 45.46 -12.21 7.45
C ASP A 550 45.67 -13.69 6.97
N ASP A 551 45.90 -14.00 5.69
CA ASP A 551 45.95 -13.17 4.47
C ASP A 551 45.50 -14.01 3.22
N ALA A 552 45.57 -13.41 2.02
CA ALA A 552 46.05 -13.93 0.73
C ALA A 552 46.03 -15.46 0.41
N SER A 553 45.85 -15.96 -0.82
CA SER A 553 45.53 -15.44 -2.17
C SER A 553 45.78 -16.60 -3.17
N GLU A 554 45.21 -16.57 -4.39
CA GLU A 554 45.68 -17.38 -5.56
C GLU A 554 45.56 -18.94 -5.40
N HIS A 555 45.52 -19.80 -6.43
CA HIS A 555 45.06 -19.75 -7.84
C HIS A 555 45.01 -21.21 -8.40
N ILE A 556 44.29 -21.47 -9.52
CA ILE A 556 44.52 -22.59 -10.49
C ILE A 556 44.19 -24.02 -9.93
N GLU A 557 43.83 -25.12 -10.64
CA GLU A 557 43.52 -25.60 -12.02
C GLU A 557 42.24 -26.52 -11.84
N ASP A 558 41.23 -26.69 -12.73
CA ASP A 558 41.09 -27.23 -14.11
C ASP A 558 41.05 -28.80 -14.23
N ASP A 559 40.41 -29.32 -15.32
CA ASP A 559 40.10 -30.75 -15.67
C ASP A 559 39.09 -31.52 -14.75
N GLY A 560 38.32 -32.56 -15.11
CA GLY A 560 38.05 -33.41 -16.32
C GLY A 560 37.09 -34.59 -15.91
N GLU A 561 36.51 -35.53 -16.69
CA GLU A 561 36.38 -35.89 -18.14
C GLU A 561 35.07 -36.72 -18.39
N GLU A 562 34.36 -36.47 -19.52
CA GLU A 562 33.53 -37.28 -20.48
C GLU A 562 32.82 -38.67 -20.22
N GLY A 563 31.94 -39.08 -21.18
CA GLY A 563 31.40 -40.45 -21.44
C GLY A 563 29.87 -40.62 -21.29
N ASP A 564 28.94 -40.76 -22.25
CA ASP A 564 28.79 -41.29 -23.66
C ASP A 564 28.31 -42.76 -23.84
N SER A 565 27.25 -42.97 -24.66
CA SER A 565 26.95 -44.19 -25.48
C SER A 565 25.67 -44.11 -26.35
N ASP A 566 25.84 -43.76 -27.63
CA ASP A 566 25.25 -44.28 -28.90
C ASP A 566 24.33 -45.55 -28.87
N HIS A 567 23.37 -45.83 -29.79
CA HIS A 567 23.43 -45.76 -31.28
C HIS A 567 22.08 -46.07 -32.02
N ASP A 568 22.07 -45.89 -33.36
CA ASP A 568 20.98 -45.85 -34.39
C ASP A 568 20.12 -47.12 -34.71
N THR A 569 18.98 -46.95 -35.42
CA THR A 569 18.75 -47.41 -36.84
C THR A 569 17.34 -47.10 -37.43
N ASP A 570 17.20 -47.13 -38.78
CA ASP A 570 16.08 -46.60 -39.61
C ASP A 570 14.85 -47.52 -39.85
N VAL A 571 13.80 -46.99 -40.55
CA VAL A 571 13.29 -47.49 -41.89
C VAL A 571 11.95 -46.83 -42.36
N VAL A 572 12.03 -46.12 -43.50
CA VAL A 572 11.14 -46.02 -44.72
C VAL A 572 9.59 -45.90 -44.66
N GLU A 573 9.11 -44.82 -45.32
CA GLU A 573 7.97 -44.58 -46.26
C GLU A 573 6.81 -45.60 -46.45
N ASP A 574 5.56 -45.10 -46.66
CA ASP A 574 4.84 -45.16 -47.98
C ASP A 574 3.51 -44.35 -48.04
N GLU A 575 2.90 -44.21 -49.23
CA GLU A 575 1.84 -43.24 -49.61
C GLU A 575 0.38 -43.79 -49.68
N HIS A 576 -0.66 -42.91 -49.64
CA HIS A 576 -1.61 -42.66 -50.76
C HIS A 576 -2.94 -41.93 -50.43
N GLU A 577 -3.46 -41.35 -51.51
CA GLU A 577 -4.75 -40.70 -51.83
C GLU A 577 -6.02 -41.60 -51.64
N GLU A 578 -7.28 -41.25 -51.95
CA GLU A 578 -7.86 -40.22 -52.86
C GLU A 578 -9.32 -39.81 -52.49
N SER A 579 -10.11 -39.34 -53.48
CA SER A 579 -11.44 -38.70 -53.48
C SER A 579 -12.62 -39.73 -53.56
N ASP A 580 -13.91 -39.47 -53.83
CA ASP A 580 -14.65 -38.27 -54.31
C ASP A 580 -16.19 -38.28 -54.00
N THR A 581 -16.83 -37.16 -54.34
CA THR A 581 -18.23 -36.65 -54.47
C THR A 581 -19.55 -37.49 -54.62
N LEU A 582 -20.63 -36.89 -54.03
CA LEU A 582 -22.00 -36.57 -54.55
C LEU A 582 -23.25 -37.54 -54.57
N GLN A 583 -24.39 -36.94 -54.13
CA GLN A 583 -25.78 -36.95 -54.68
C GLN A 583 -26.83 -38.11 -54.51
N SER A 584 -27.59 -38.04 -53.40
CA SER A 584 -29.05 -37.65 -53.33
C SER A 584 -30.24 -38.50 -53.85
N GLN A 585 -31.35 -38.41 -53.06
CA GLN A 585 -32.81 -38.48 -53.37
C GLN A 585 -33.68 -39.73 -53.07
N SER A 586 -34.58 -39.54 -52.07
CA SER A 586 -36.02 -39.91 -52.02
C SER A 586 -36.50 -41.33 -51.68
N GLY A 587 -37.60 -41.42 -50.90
CA GLY A 587 -38.48 -42.60 -50.77
C GLY A 587 -38.90 -43.02 -49.35
N ASP A 588 -40.04 -42.53 -48.85
CA ASP A 588 -40.61 -42.93 -47.55
C ASP A 588 -41.32 -44.31 -47.57
N LYS A 589 -41.18 -45.12 -46.50
CA LYS A 589 -42.27 -45.39 -45.53
C LYS A 589 -41.97 -46.39 -44.38
N GLU A 590 -42.54 -46.03 -43.22
CA GLU A 590 -42.96 -46.88 -42.09
C GLU A 590 -41.89 -47.57 -41.21
N LYS A 591 -42.29 -47.96 -39.98
CA LYS A 591 -41.50 -48.28 -38.77
C LYS A 591 -41.78 -49.74 -38.30
N PRO A 592 -41.09 -50.33 -37.27
CA PRO A 592 -40.02 -49.81 -36.39
C PRO A 592 -38.82 -50.77 -36.09
N SER A 593 -37.58 -50.27 -36.06
CA SER A 593 -36.55 -50.63 -35.05
C SER A 593 -35.31 -49.72 -35.13
N LEU A 594 -34.58 -49.60 -34.01
CA LEU A 594 -33.24 -48.97 -33.90
C LEU A 594 -32.15 -49.90 -34.49
N PRO A 595 -30.92 -49.43 -34.83
CA PRO A 595 -30.15 -48.44 -34.07
C PRO A 595 -29.28 -47.42 -34.88
N CYS A 596 -28.41 -46.73 -34.14
CA CYS A 596 -27.30 -45.85 -34.58
C CYS A 596 -27.71 -44.49 -35.19
N GLY A 597 -27.93 -43.50 -34.32
CA GLY A 597 -27.91 -42.08 -34.69
C GLY A 597 -26.61 -41.43 -34.20
N THR A 598 -25.88 -40.78 -35.11
CA THR A 598 -24.72 -39.95 -34.77
C THR A 598 -25.17 -38.68 -34.05
N MET A 599 -24.96 -38.60 -32.74
CA MET A 599 -25.20 -37.35 -32.01
C MET A 599 -24.12 -36.32 -32.33
N LYS A 600 -24.55 -35.14 -32.82
CA LYS A 600 -23.78 -33.91 -32.65
C LYS A 600 -23.54 -33.71 -31.15
N LEU A 601 -22.29 -33.77 -30.72
CA LEU A 601 -21.90 -33.40 -29.36
C LEU A 601 -21.98 -31.88 -29.20
N THR A 602 -23.16 -31.39 -28.84
CA THR A 602 -23.41 -29.98 -28.53
C THR A 602 -22.70 -29.59 -27.23
N LEU A 603 -21.49 -29.04 -27.36
CA LEU A 603 -20.63 -28.56 -26.27
C LEU A 603 -21.21 -27.34 -25.50
N THR A 604 -22.33 -26.78 -25.96
CA THR A 604 -23.08 -25.65 -25.38
C THR A 604 -23.58 -25.86 -23.93
N ARG A 605 -23.46 -27.07 -23.36
CA ARG A 605 -24.12 -27.41 -22.09
C ARG A 605 -23.41 -26.87 -20.84
N HIS A 606 -22.10 -26.66 -20.86
CA HIS A 606 -21.34 -26.26 -19.65
C HIS A 606 -21.37 -24.74 -19.38
N VAL A 607 -21.16 -23.90 -20.39
CA VAL A 607 -21.30 -22.42 -20.25
C VAL A 607 -22.70 -22.05 -19.75
N SER A 608 -23.73 -22.83 -20.14
CA SER A 608 -25.13 -22.68 -19.68
C SER A 608 -25.36 -22.89 -18.18
N GLN A 609 -24.35 -23.25 -17.38
CA GLN A 609 -24.49 -23.35 -15.92
C GLN A 609 -24.05 -22.07 -15.20
N ILE A 610 -23.05 -21.34 -15.72
CA ILE A 610 -22.60 -20.07 -15.16
C ILE A 610 -23.56 -18.93 -15.54
N THR A 611 -24.22 -19.05 -16.69
CA THR A 611 -25.18 -18.06 -17.22
C THR A 611 -26.66 -18.32 -16.87
N LYS A 612 -26.96 -19.33 -16.03
CA LYS A 612 -28.32 -19.56 -15.52
C LYS A 612 -28.71 -18.50 -14.50
N GLU A 613 -29.98 -18.10 -14.52
CA GLU A 613 -30.52 -17.18 -13.52
C GLU A 613 -30.30 -17.74 -12.10
N ARG A 614 -29.71 -16.92 -11.22
CA ARG A 614 -29.37 -17.27 -9.84
C ARG A 614 -30.65 -17.63 -9.08
N VAL A 615 -30.80 -18.92 -8.73
CA VAL A 615 -31.99 -19.42 -8.04
C VAL A 615 -31.98 -18.93 -6.59
N TYR A 616 -32.80 -17.90 -6.31
CA TYR A 616 -32.91 -17.33 -4.98
C TYR A 616 -33.73 -18.22 -4.04
N ILE A 617 -33.15 -18.54 -2.87
CA ILE A 617 -33.80 -19.35 -1.84
C ILE A 617 -34.69 -18.43 -0.99
N SER A 618 -36.01 -18.66 -1.01
CA SER A 618 -36.97 -17.93 -0.20
C SER A 618 -36.92 -18.37 1.27
N VAL A 619 -36.88 -17.41 2.19
CA VAL A 619 -37.04 -17.65 3.63
C VAL A 619 -38.49 -17.42 4.05
N SER A 620 -39.03 -18.28 4.91
CA SER A 620 -40.34 -18.09 5.51
C SER A 620 -40.33 -16.94 6.52
N LYS A 621 -41.21 -15.96 6.34
CA LYS A 621 -41.38 -14.86 7.29
C LYS A 621 -42.05 -15.37 8.57
N THR A 622 -41.29 -15.49 9.65
CA THR A 622 -41.78 -15.89 10.99
C THR A 622 -41.78 -14.72 11.98
N SER A 623 -41.03 -13.64 11.71
CA SER A 623 -41.00 -12.46 12.57
C SER A 623 -42.25 -11.58 12.46
N SER A 624 -42.47 -10.78 13.50
CA SER A 624 -43.49 -9.73 13.58
C SER A 624 -43.19 -8.50 12.71
N ILE A 625 -42.33 -8.61 11.69
CA ILE A 625 -41.85 -7.47 10.92
C ILE A 625 -42.89 -6.97 9.90
N ASP A 626 -43.01 -5.65 9.79
CA ASP A 626 -43.96 -4.94 8.94
C ASP A 626 -43.22 -4.27 7.78
N LEU A 627 -43.31 -4.91 6.61
CA LEU A 627 -42.68 -4.44 5.37
C LEU A 627 -43.47 -3.31 4.68
N SER A 628 -44.63 -2.92 5.23
CA SER A 628 -45.42 -1.77 4.76
C SER A 628 -45.03 -0.45 5.42
N LYS A 629 -44.21 -0.48 6.48
CA LYS A 629 -43.70 0.73 7.13
C LYS A 629 -42.94 1.62 6.16
N VAL A 630 -43.08 2.92 6.39
CA VAL A 630 -42.39 3.99 5.67
C VAL A 630 -41.61 4.89 6.62
N ASP A 631 -40.52 5.47 6.11
CA ASP A 631 -39.70 6.45 6.82
C ASP A 631 -40.23 7.90 6.71
N SER A 632 -39.42 8.87 7.13
CA SER A 632 -39.73 10.30 7.01
C SER A 632 -39.86 10.83 5.57
N GLN A 633 -39.43 10.09 4.54
CA GLN A 633 -39.64 10.43 3.13
C GLN A 633 -40.78 9.63 2.48
N GLY A 634 -41.42 8.70 3.20
CA GLY A 634 -42.44 7.82 2.67
C GLY A 634 -41.88 6.57 1.98
N TRP A 635 -40.59 6.27 2.12
CA TRP A 635 -39.95 5.13 1.47
C TRP A 635 -40.16 3.86 2.28
N THR A 636 -40.57 2.77 1.62
CA THR A 636 -40.60 1.42 2.23
C THR A 636 -39.24 0.74 2.14
N ALA A 637 -39.06 -0.40 2.83
CA ALA A 637 -37.87 -1.24 2.65
C ALA A 637 -37.63 -1.64 1.18
N LEU A 638 -38.68 -1.71 0.34
CA LEU A 638 -38.53 -2.00 -1.08
C LEU A 638 -38.03 -0.79 -1.90
N HIS A 639 -38.33 0.45 -1.48
CA HIS A 639 -37.72 1.64 -2.10
C HIS A 639 -36.22 1.69 -1.81
N HIS A 640 -35.84 1.46 -0.55
CA HIS A 640 -34.44 1.37 -0.13
C HIS A 640 -33.67 0.20 -0.78
N ALA A 641 -34.35 -0.87 -1.20
CA ALA A 641 -33.75 -1.97 -1.97
C ALA A 641 -33.45 -1.60 -3.43
N VAL A 642 -34.14 -0.58 -3.97
CA VAL A 642 -33.96 -0.10 -5.34
C VAL A 642 -33.00 1.09 -5.42
N CYS A 643 -32.98 1.93 -4.38
CA CYS A 643 -32.11 3.10 -4.27
C CYS A 643 -31.39 3.15 -2.91
N PRO A 644 -30.47 2.21 -2.62
CA PRO A 644 -29.74 2.14 -1.34
C PRO A 644 -28.67 3.23 -1.18
N LEU A 645 -28.25 3.89 -2.27
CA LEU A 645 -27.25 4.95 -2.31
C LEU A 645 -27.83 6.18 -3.03
N ALA A 646 -27.19 7.36 -2.91
CA ALA A 646 -27.71 8.60 -3.50
C ALA A 646 -27.64 8.62 -5.05
N ASP A 647 -26.43 8.42 -5.59
CA ASP A 647 -26.15 8.53 -7.04
C ASP A 647 -25.86 7.17 -7.70
N ALA A 648 -26.23 6.08 -7.01
CA ALA A 648 -25.93 4.71 -7.40
C ALA A 648 -26.95 3.71 -6.82
N THR A 649 -26.91 2.46 -7.27
CA THR A 649 -27.71 1.36 -6.71
C THR A 649 -26.97 0.03 -6.79
N PHE A 650 -27.24 -0.87 -5.85
CA PHE A 650 -26.74 -2.25 -5.91
C PHE A 650 -27.71 -3.09 -6.73
N ASP A 651 -27.23 -3.78 -7.77
CA ASP A 651 -28.08 -4.57 -8.68
C ASP A 651 -28.47 -5.95 -8.10
N ASN A 652 -28.71 -6.00 -6.78
CA ASN A 652 -28.94 -7.22 -6.00
C ASN A 652 -30.43 -7.59 -5.94
N ALA A 653 -30.89 -8.27 -6.98
CA ALA A 653 -32.25 -8.80 -7.07
C ALA A 653 -32.61 -9.89 -6.01
N GLU A 654 -31.67 -10.40 -5.20
CA GLU A 654 -31.98 -11.36 -4.12
C GLU A 654 -32.75 -10.69 -2.97
N ILE A 655 -32.37 -9.47 -2.56
CA ILE A 655 -33.05 -8.72 -1.49
C ILE A 655 -34.48 -8.38 -1.93
N VAL A 656 -34.64 -7.90 -3.16
CA VAL A 656 -35.93 -7.59 -3.79
C VAL A 656 -36.84 -8.83 -3.81
N PHE A 657 -36.30 -10.00 -4.19
CA PHE A 657 -37.02 -11.26 -4.16
C PHE A 657 -37.48 -11.65 -2.75
N LEU A 658 -36.58 -11.61 -1.76
CA LEU A 658 -36.87 -11.96 -0.37
C LEU A 658 -37.96 -11.07 0.24
N LEU A 659 -37.87 -9.75 0.03
CA LEU A 659 -38.87 -8.78 0.49
C LEU A 659 -40.25 -9.06 -0.13
N CYS A 660 -40.33 -9.18 -1.46
CA CYS A 660 -41.60 -9.37 -2.16
C CYS A 660 -42.24 -10.73 -1.82
N LYS A 661 -41.45 -11.83 -1.76
CA LYS A 661 -41.95 -13.14 -1.31
C LYS A 661 -42.42 -13.14 0.16
N SER A 662 -41.90 -12.23 0.97
CA SER A 662 -42.31 -12.01 2.36
C SER A 662 -43.48 -11.03 2.53
N GLY A 663 -44.10 -10.60 1.41
CA GLY A 663 -45.26 -9.72 1.41
C GLY A 663 -44.94 -8.22 1.50
N ALA A 664 -43.76 -7.77 1.06
CA ALA A 664 -43.52 -6.35 0.84
C ALA A 664 -44.43 -5.81 -0.29
N PRO A 665 -45.10 -4.66 -0.10
CA PRO A 665 -46.05 -4.15 -1.09
C PRO A 665 -45.33 -3.45 -2.26
N LEU A 666 -45.63 -3.92 -3.48
CA LEU A 666 -44.98 -3.48 -4.73
C LEU A 666 -45.35 -2.05 -5.15
N GLU A 667 -46.63 -1.69 -5.05
CA GLU A 667 -47.22 -0.48 -5.66
C GLU A 667 -47.32 0.72 -4.69
N VAL A 668 -46.59 0.71 -3.56
CA VAL A 668 -46.56 1.86 -2.64
C VAL A 668 -45.79 3.01 -3.27
N LYS A 669 -46.32 4.23 -3.14
CA LYS A 669 -45.66 5.46 -3.62
C LYS A 669 -45.01 6.22 -2.46
N ASN A 670 -43.80 6.71 -2.67
CA ASN A 670 -43.12 7.64 -1.76
C ASN A 670 -43.80 9.04 -1.76
N ARG A 671 -43.27 9.99 -0.97
CA ARG A 671 -43.81 11.37 -0.95
C ARG A 671 -43.66 12.15 -2.27
N ALA A 672 -42.79 11.71 -3.19
CA ALA A 672 -42.67 12.28 -4.53
C ALA A 672 -43.66 11.65 -5.54
N GLY A 673 -44.37 10.59 -5.16
CA GLY A 673 -45.31 9.86 -6.02
C GLY A 673 -44.68 8.73 -6.83
N GLU A 674 -43.40 8.43 -6.62
CA GLU A 674 -42.65 7.36 -7.29
C GLU A 674 -42.89 6.02 -6.57
N THR A 675 -43.03 4.93 -7.32
CA THR A 675 -42.98 3.55 -6.81
C THR A 675 -41.54 3.00 -6.83
N PRO A 676 -41.27 1.84 -6.19
CA PRO A 676 -40.01 1.11 -6.38
C PRO A 676 -39.72 0.76 -7.85
N ALA A 677 -40.75 0.54 -8.68
CA ALA A 677 -40.57 0.29 -10.11
C ALA A 677 -40.18 1.56 -10.89
N ASP A 678 -40.75 2.72 -10.52
CA ASP A 678 -40.37 4.02 -11.08
C ASP A 678 -38.92 4.38 -10.72
N LEU A 679 -38.51 4.14 -9.47
CA LEU A 679 -37.13 4.28 -9.04
C LEU A 679 -36.18 3.32 -9.79
N ALA A 680 -36.62 2.08 -10.08
CA ALA A 680 -35.77 1.11 -10.80
C ALA A 680 -35.54 1.53 -12.26
N LYS A 681 -36.55 2.13 -12.91
CA LYS A 681 -36.37 2.80 -14.22
C LYS A 681 -35.41 3.99 -14.12
N LYS A 682 -35.64 4.88 -13.15
CA LYS A 682 -34.85 6.11 -12.92
C LYS A 682 -33.37 5.86 -12.65
N HIS A 683 -33.03 4.83 -11.86
CA HIS A 683 -31.66 4.44 -11.55
C HIS A 683 -31.13 3.31 -12.47
N ASN A 684 -31.78 3.06 -13.60
CA ASN A 684 -31.38 2.10 -14.63
C ASN A 684 -31.15 0.64 -14.13
N ALA A 685 -31.80 0.26 -13.02
CA ALA A 685 -31.64 -1.03 -12.35
C ALA A 685 -32.43 -2.17 -13.05
N GLU A 686 -31.97 -2.60 -14.23
CA GLU A 686 -32.72 -3.54 -15.07
C GLU A 686 -33.03 -4.87 -14.38
N LYS A 687 -32.05 -5.51 -13.70
CA LYS A 687 -32.29 -6.83 -13.09
C LYS A 687 -33.33 -6.74 -11.98
N ILE A 688 -33.30 -5.66 -11.19
CA ILE A 688 -34.31 -5.32 -10.19
C ILE A 688 -35.68 -5.12 -10.84
N PHE A 689 -35.79 -4.31 -11.90
CA PHE A 689 -37.08 -4.06 -12.56
C PHE A 689 -37.68 -5.35 -13.16
N ARG A 690 -36.88 -6.14 -13.88
CA ARG A 690 -37.28 -7.46 -14.40
C ARG A 690 -37.72 -8.41 -13.28
N GLN A 691 -37.08 -8.34 -12.10
CA GLN A 691 -37.44 -9.17 -10.95
C GLN A 691 -38.77 -8.71 -10.31
N LEU A 692 -39.05 -7.40 -10.24
CA LEU A 692 -40.35 -6.87 -9.81
C LEU A 692 -41.48 -7.35 -10.75
N GLN A 693 -41.26 -7.31 -12.08
CA GLN A 693 -42.21 -7.85 -13.06
C GLN A 693 -42.47 -9.35 -12.85
N LYS A 694 -41.42 -10.18 -12.69
CA LYS A 694 -41.55 -11.62 -12.37
C LYS A 694 -42.30 -11.91 -11.06
N LEU A 695 -42.41 -10.93 -10.16
CA LEU A 695 -43.03 -11.07 -8.83
C LEU A 695 -44.43 -10.46 -8.73
N GLY A 696 -44.98 -9.91 -9.82
CA GLY A 696 -46.39 -9.52 -9.93
C GLY A 696 -46.67 -8.02 -10.13
N LEU A 697 -45.66 -7.20 -10.41
CA LEU A 697 -45.82 -5.79 -10.78
C LEU A 697 -46.70 -5.66 -12.05
N GLN A 698 -47.76 -4.84 -12.00
CA GLN A 698 -48.76 -4.77 -13.09
C GLN A 698 -48.42 -3.68 -14.12
N THR A 699 -47.30 -3.83 -14.83
CA THR A 699 -46.86 -2.88 -15.87
C THR A 699 -46.60 -3.55 -17.21
N GLU A 700 -47.32 -3.12 -18.26
CA GLU A 700 -47.12 -3.55 -19.65
C GLU A 700 -45.99 -2.76 -20.36
N GLU A 701 -45.47 -1.70 -19.75
CA GLU A 701 -44.38 -0.90 -20.34
C GLU A 701 -43.05 -1.69 -20.36
N PRO A 702 -42.33 -1.70 -21.50
CA PRO A 702 -40.98 -2.26 -21.55
C PRO A 702 -40.02 -1.39 -20.74
N PHE A 703 -38.99 -2.02 -20.17
CA PHE A 703 -37.86 -1.32 -19.57
C PHE A 703 -37.01 -0.66 -20.68
N VAL A 704 -36.62 0.59 -20.49
CA VAL A 704 -35.78 1.35 -21.42
C VAL A 704 -34.64 1.98 -20.63
N MET A 705 -33.41 1.55 -20.91
CA MET A 705 -32.19 2.19 -20.38
C MET A 705 -32.12 3.64 -20.82
N ASN A 706 -32.02 4.55 -19.86
CA ASN A 706 -31.76 5.98 -20.05
C ASN A 706 -30.68 6.40 -19.03
N PRO A 707 -29.41 6.00 -19.23
CA PRO A 707 -28.31 6.43 -18.37
C PRO A 707 -28.11 7.95 -18.47
N GLU A 708 -27.70 8.58 -17.37
CA GLU A 708 -27.32 9.99 -17.38
C GLU A 708 -26.06 10.20 -18.23
N ALA A 709 -26.02 11.28 -19.01
CA ALA A 709 -24.83 11.61 -19.78
C ALA A 709 -23.66 11.98 -18.84
N PHE A 710 -22.48 11.39 -19.06
CA PHE A 710 -21.28 11.67 -18.27
C PHE A 710 -20.77 13.10 -18.52
N CYS A 711 -21.34 14.08 -17.82
CA CYS A 711 -20.98 15.49 -17.97
C CYS A 711 -19.71 15.83 -17.17
N VAL A 712 -18.83 16.65 -17.76
CA VAL A 712 -17.63 17.21 -17.12
C VAL A 712 -17.62 18.70 -17.39
N ASP A 713 -17.59 19.51 -16.32
CA ASP A 713 -17.62 20.97 -16.43
C ASP A 713 -16.34 21.50 -17.10
N GLU A 714 -16.52 22.33 -18.11
CA GLU A 714 -15.43 22.81 -18.95
C GLU A 714 -14.71 24.02 -18.33
N CYS A 715 -13.43 23.86 -17.98
CA CYS A 715 -12.66 24.89 -17.28
C CYS A 715 -12.29 26.12 -18.15
N MET A 716 -12.52 26.07 -19.46
CA MET A 716 -12.08 27.08 -20.44
C MET A 716 -13.14 27.21 -21.54
N SER A 717 -13.89 28.32 -21.58
CA SER A 717 -14.95 28.54 -22.58
C SER A 717 -14.45 28.66 -24.02
N ASP A 718 -13.24 29.21 -24.22
CA ASP A 718 -12.67 29.52 -25.53
C ASP A 718 -11.54 28.52 -25.89
N LYS A 719 -11.89 27.25 -26.12
CA LYS A 719 -10.92 26.18 -26.38
C LYS A 719 -10.63 25.97 -27.88
N THR A 720 -9.80 26.83 -28.46
CA THR A 720 -9.23 26.60 -29.80
C THR A 720 -8.05 25.64 -29.73
N LYS A 721 -8.15 24.45 -30.32
CA LYS A 721 -7.08 23.44 -30.35
C LYS A 721 -5.92 23.91 -31.24
N PRO A 722 -4.68 24.04 -30.74
CA PRO A 722 -3.53 24.48 -31.55
C PRO A 722 -3.11 23.44 -32.60
N ASP A 723 -2.48 23.90 -33.68
CA ASP A 723 -1.79 23.01 -34.62
C ASP A 723 -0.40 22.64 -34.06
N ILE A 724 -0.37 21.53 -33.33
CA ILE A 724 0.82 20.99 -32.69
C ILE A 724 1.95 20.72 -33.71
N LYS A 725 1.63 20.35 -34.95
CA LYS A 725 2.65 20.06 -35.97
C LYS A 725 3.31 21.33 -36.49
N ALA A 726 2.49 22.31 -36.86
CA ALA A 726 2.99 23.60 -37.35
C ALA A 726 3.86 24.30 -36.28
N ASP A 727 3.46 24.22 -35.01
CA ASP A 727 4.23 24.80 -33.90
C ASP A 727 5.48 23.97 -33.54
N GLU A 728 5.47 22.64 -33.70
CA GLU A 728 6.68 21.80 -33.59
C GLU A 728 7.70 22.14 -34.70
N GLU A 729 7.28 22.17 -35.97
CA GLU A 729 8.13 22.47 -37.12
C GLU A 729 8.72 23.89 -37.04
N ALA A 730 7.92 24.87 -36.63
CA ALA A 730 8.37 26.24 -36.42
C ALA A 730 9.38 26.35 -35.26
N MET A 731 9.17 25.62 -34.16
CA MET A 731 10.11 25.61 -33.03
C MET A 731 11.44 24.92 -33.37
N LEU A 732 11.40 23.80 -34.10
CA LEU A 732 12.60 23.11 -34.58
C LEU A 732 13.41 24.01 -35.55
N THR A 733 12.75 24.64 -36.51
CA THR A 733 13.38 25.61 -37.44
C THR A 733 14.04 26.78 -36.69
N LYS A 734 13.38 27.26 -35.62
CA LYS A 734 13.90 28.32 -34.74
C LYS A 734 15.11 27.87 -33.90
N LEU A 735 15.15 26.61 -33.48
CA LEU A 735 16.30 26.03 -32.79
C LEU A 735 17.49 25.84 -33.74
N ASP A 736 17.25 25.34 -34.95
CA ASP A 736 18.30 25.08 -35.95
C ASP A 736 18.96 26.38 -36.42
N THR A 737 18.15 27.39 -36.75
CA THR A 737 18.65 28.74 -37.08
C THR A 737 19.35 29.44 -35.91
N ALA A 738 18.99 29.15 -34.66
CA ALA A 738 19.69 29.68 -33.48
C ALA A 738 21.01 28.95 -33.17
N SER A 739 21.16 27.68 -33.58
CA SER A 739 22.42 26.92 -33.43
C SER A 739 23.50 27.23 -34.48
N GLY A 740 23.12 27.89 -35.58
CA GLY A 740 23.98 28.73 -36.44
C GLY A 740 25.30 28.13 -36.94
N ASP A 741 25.24 27.34 -38.03
CA ASP A 741 26.35 27.01 -38.96
C ASP A 741 27.76 26.90 -38.36
N MET A 742 27.92 26.12 -37.28
CA MET A 742 29.23 25.71 -36.77
C MET A 742 29.83 24.67 -37.71
N ALA A 743 30.58 25.16 -38.71
CA ALA A 743 31.31 24.37 -39.70
C ALA A 743 32.24 23.33 -39.05
N ASP A 744 32.46 22.21 -39.76
CA ASP A 744 33.13 21.00 -39.26
C ASP A 744 34.35 21.25 -38.36
N SER A 745 34.32 20.66 -37.16
CA SER A 745 35.54 20.06 -36.64
C SER A 745 35.88 18.83 -37.51
N GLU A 746 37.07 18.81 -38.11
CA GLU A 746 37.63 17.60 -38.72
C GLU A 746 38.06 16.60 -37.62
N ASP A 747 37.07 16.08 -36.88
CA ASP A 747 37.29 15.10 -35.84
C ASP A 747 37.73 13.76 -36.46
N SER A 748 39.03 13.52 -36.37
CA SER A 748 39.69 12.29 -36.80
C SER A 748 39.03 11.07 -36.16
N ILE A 749 38.82 10.00 -36.95
CA ILE A 749 38.19 8.75 -36.51
C ILE A 749 38.75 8.31 -35.15
N ARG A 750 37.85 8.06 -34.19
CA ARG A 750 38.19 7.65 -32.83
C ARG A 750 39.03 6.36 -32.85
N VAL A 751 40.07 6.36 -32.02
CA VAL A 751 40.86 5.17 -31.70
C VAL A 751 40.02 4.25 -30.83
N ASP A 752 40.10 2.95 -31.10
CA ASP A 752 39.44 1.87 -30.36
C ASP A 752 39.57 1.99 -28.82
N THR A 753 38.46 1.77 -28.11
CA THR A 753 38.37 1.85 -26.65
C THR A 753 39.18 0.80 -25.90
N ASN A 754 39.53 -0.32 -26.53
CA ASN A 754 40.39 -1.35 -25.95
C ASN A 754 41.86 -1.13 -26.30
N CYS A 755 42.19 -0.19 -27.20
CA CYS A 755 43.57 0.17 -27.48
C CYS A 755 44.19 1.01 -26.34
N GLU A 756 45.28 0.50 -25.75
CA GLU A 756 46.07 1.17 -24.70
C GLU A 756 46.40 2.64 -25.01
N ILE A 757 46.76 2.95 -26.27
CA ILE A 757 47.17 4.30 -26.69
C ILE A 757 46.01 5.21 -27.13
N LYS A 758 44.76 4.86 -26.84
CA LYS A 758 43.57 5.65 -27.24
C LYS A 758 43.57 7.13 -26.83
N LYS A 759 44.29 7.50 -25.78
CA LYS A 759 44.45 8.92 -25.34
C LYS A 759 45.61 9.66 -26.04
N THR A 760 46.52 8.95 -26.70
CA THR A 760 47.77 9.50 -27.25
C THR A 760 48.01 9.14 -28.73
N GLY A 761 47.11 8.39 -29.36
CA GLY A 761 47.16 8.01 -30.77
C GLY A 761 46.12 8.73 -31.63
N LYS A 762 46.37 8.77 -32.94
CA LYS A 762 45.39 9.14 -33.97
C LYS A 762 45.35 8.06 -35.05
N VAL A 763 44.19 7.79 -35.64
CA VAL A 763 44.08 6.86 -36.79
C VAL A 763 44.86 7.44 -37.98
N ALA A 764 45.74 6.63 -38.57
CA ALA A 764 46.55 7.02 -39.71
C ALA A 764 45.75 6.99 -41.02
N GLN A 765 46.12 7.86 -41.97
CA GLN A 765 45.50 7.99 -43.29
C GLN A 765 46.47 7.59 -44.41
N SER A 766 45.94 7.19 -45.56
CA SER A 766 46.71 7.03 -46.79
C SER A 766 46.95 8.39 -47.48
N ASP A 767 47.79 8.40 -48.51
CA ASP A 767 48.10 9.60 -49.32
C ASP A 767 46.87 10.22 -50.02
N ASN A 768 45.76 9.47 -50.09
CA ASN A 768 44.45 9.92 -50.61
C ASN A 768 43.47 10.32 -49.48
N ASN A 769 43.95 10.67 -48.28
CA ASN A 769 43.18 10.94 -47.06
C ASN A 769 42.27 9.80 -46.56
N ILE A 770 42.35 8.59 -47.11
CA ILE A 770 41.52 7.45 -46.68
C ILE A 770 42.07 6.92 -45.34
N PRO A 771 41.30 6.95 -44.23
CA PRO A 771 41.77 6.46 -42.95
C PRO A 771 41.87 4.93 -42.94
N TYR A 772 42.99 4.40 -42.43
CA TYR A 772 43.20 2.97 -42.21
C TYR A 772 42.46 2.52 -40.95
N SER A 773 41.13 2.47 -41.05
CA SER A 773 40.21 1.99 -40.01
C SER A 773 39.00 1.35 -40.68
N VAL A 774 38.75 0.07 -40.39
CA VAL A 774 37.57 -0.65 -40.89
C VAL A 774 37.08 -1.66 -39.85
N THR A 775 35.75 -1.77 -39.76
CA THR A 775 35.04 -2.79 -39.00
C THR A 775 34.35 -3.72 -39.99
N LEU A 776 34.43 -5.02 -39.75
CA LEU A 776 33.88 -6.07 -40.58
C LEU A 776 32.99 -6.98 -39.73
N SER A 777 32.01 -7.62 -40.36
CA SER A 777 31.15 -8.63 -39.72
C SER A 777 31.16 -9.94 -40.49
N LYS A 778 30.79 -11.03 -39.82
CA LYS A 778 30.55 -12.33 -40.44
C LYS A 778 29.45 -13.07 -39.67
N VAL A 779 28.40 -13.49 -40.38
CA VAL A 779 27.49 -14.53 -39.88
C VAL A 779 28.11 -15.89 -40.21
N ASP A 780 28.21 -16.79 -39.22
CA ASP A 780 28.75 -18.14 -39.40
C ASP A 780 27.89 -19.19 -38.70
N VAL A 781 26.87 -19.67 -39.43
CA VAL A 781 25.87 -20.61 -38.91
C VAL A 781 26.48 -21.96 -38.50
N THR A 782 27.65 -22.36 -39.05
CA THR A 782 28.29 -23.64 -38.71
C THR A 782 28.72 -23.75 -37.24
N CYS A 783 28.89 -22.61 -36.55
CA CYS A 783 29.36 -22.58 -35.16
C CYS A 783 28.21 -22.59 -34.12
N GLY A 784 26.97 -22.83 -34.56
CA GLY A 784 25.78 -22.78 -33.70
C GLY A 784 25.50 -21.38 -33.15
N THR A 785 24.53 -21.26 -32.24
CA THR A 785 24.17 -19.98 -31.59
C THR A 785 25.38 -19.32 -30.91
N TRP A 786 26.24 -20.12 -30.27
CA TRP A 786 27.44 -19.69 -29.57
C TRP A 786 28.61 -19.22 -30.47
N GLY A 787 28.47 -19.23 -31.78
CA GLY A 787 29.48 -18.67 -32.71
C GLY A 787 28.90 -17.92 -33.91
N MET A 788 27.59 -17.65 -33.92
CA MET A 788 26.86 -17.22 -35.12
C MET A 788 27.23 -15.81 -35.61
N TYR A 789 27.50 -14.85 -34.72
CA TYR A 789 27.70 -13.44 -35.07
C TYR A 789 29.09 -12.95 -34.66
N ASN A 790 29.98 -12.74 -35.63
CA ASN A 790 31.38 -12.39 -35.41
C ASN A 790 31.73 -11.02 -36.00
N PHE A 791 32.67 -10.31 -35.37
CA PHE A 791 33.26 -9.08 -35.92
C PHE A 791 34.78 -9.20 -36.08
N TYR A 792 35.33 -8.37 -36.97
CA TYR A 792 36.77 -8.15 -37.10
C TYR A 792 37.04 -6.67 -37.36
N LYS A 793 37.71 -5.99 -36.43
CA LYS A 793 38.03 -4.56 -36.50
C LYS A 793 39.53 -4.38 -36.62
N ILE A 794 39.98 -3.48 -37.49
CA ILE A 794 41.40 -3.21 -37.74
C ILE A 794 41.64 -1.71 -37.94
N GLN A 795 42.62 -1.16 -37.23
CA GLN A 795 43.03 0.25 -37.30
C GLN A 795 44.57 0.36 -37.36
N ILE A 796 45.11 1.31 -38.12
CA ILE A 796 46.49 1.79 -37.92
C ILE A 796 46.42 3.05 -37.08
N ILE A 797 47.14 3.06 -35.95
CA ILE A 797 47.12 4.15 -34.98
C ILE A 797 48.54 4.71 -34.86
N GLN A 798 48.74 5.94 -35.30
CA GLN A 798 49.98 6.69 -35.13
C GLN A 798 50.04 7.26 -33.71
N HIS A 799 51.10 6.96 -32.96
CA HIS A 799 51.33 7.57 -31.65
C HIS A 799 51.78 9.04 -31.84
N THR A 800 51.18 9.98 -31.12
CA THR A 800 51.47 11.43 -31.29
C THR A 800 52.89 11.80 -30.84
N ALA A 801 53.28 11.37 -29.64
CA ALA A 801 54.59 11.70 -29.05
C ALA A 801 55.76 10.74 -29.39
N LYS A 802 55.53 9.69 -30.21
CA LYS A 802 56.55 8.67 -30.56
C LYS A 802 56.44 8.38 -32.04
N LYS A 803 57.56 8.23 -32.76
CA LYS A 803 57.58 7.80 -34.17
C LYS A 803 57.30 6.29 -34.26
N LEU A 804 56.06 5.91 -33.99
CA LEU A 804 55.59 4.53 -33.91
C LEU A 804 54.15 4.44 -34.42
N PHE A 805 53.89 3.46 -35.27
CA PHE A 805 52.56 3.09 -35.73
C PHE A 805 52.17 1.76 -35.08
N ILE A 806 50.98 1.66 -34.51
CA ILE A 806 50.44 0.40 -34.00
C ILE A 806 49.33 -0.05 -34.93
N LEU A 807 49.50 -1.20 -35.58
CA LEU A 807 48.40 -1.91 -36.18
C LEU A 807 47.64 -2.60 -35.04
N PHE A 808 46.42 -2.14 -34.79
CA PHE A 808 45.53 -2.70 -33.80
C PHE A 808 44.46 -3.55 -34.49
N THR A 809 44.31 -4.79 -34.04
CA THR A 809 43.27 -5.72 -34.50
C THR A 809 42.44 -6.19 -33.31
N ARG A 810 41.12 -6.25 -33.46
CA ARG A 810 40.19 -6.79 -32.45
C ARG A 810 39.16 -7.69 -33.10
N TRP A 811 38.85 -8.83 -32.49
CA TRP A 811 37.92 -9.83 -33.03
C TRP A 811 37.20 -10.60 -31.93
N GLY A 812 36.04 -11.17 -32.26
CA GLY A 812 35.24 -11.96 -31.34
C GLY A 812 33.78 -11.98 -31.76
N ARG A 813 32.90 -12.36 -30.83
CA ARG A 813 31.45 -12.28 -31.04
C ARG A 813 30.99 -10.83 -31.03
N ILE A 814 30.00 -10.52 -31.85
CA ILE A 814 29.26 -9.27 -31.72
C ILE A 814 28.53 -9.32 -30.36
N GLY A 815 28.77 -8.33 -29.50
CA GLY A 815 28.38 -8.36 -28.08
C GLY A 815 29.58 -8.40 -27.12
N ASP A 816 30.62 -9.16 -27.46
CA ASP A 816 31.76 -9.40 -26.58
C ASP A 816 32.85 -8.32 -26.68
N ARG A 817 33.59 -8.14 -25.57
CA ARG A 817 34.84 -7.35 -25.51
C ARG A 817 35.86 -7.79 -26.57
N GLY A 818 35.85 -9.07 -26.92
CA GLY A 818 36.72 -9.67 -27.93
C GLY A 818 38.19 -9.77 -27.52
N GLN A 819 38.95 -10.57 -28.25
CA GLN A 819 40.41 -10.60 -28.21
C GLN A 819 40.96 -9.45 -29.06
N PHE A 820 42.11 -8.91 -28.68
CA PHE A 820 42.79 -7.85 -29.43
C PHE A 820 44.31 -8.04 -29.43
N GLN A 821 44.96 -7.49 -30.45
CA GLN A 821 46.41 -7.54 -30.64
C GLN A 821 46.94 -6.17 -31.06
N HIS A 822 48.12 -5.84 -30.54
CA HIS A 822 48.89 -4.64 -30.88
C HIS A 822 50.16 -5.07 -31.62
N THR A 823 50.31 -4.69 -32.89
CA THR A 823 51.53 -4.95 -33.67
C THR A 823 52.25 -3.63 -33.98
N PRO A 824 53.41 -3.36 -33.37
CA PRO A 824 54.16 -2.12 -33.58
C PRO A 824 54.99 -2.15 -34.88
N PHE A 825 55.01 -1.01 -35.58
CA PHE A 825 55.77 -0.77 -36.81
C PHE A 825 56.48 0.58 -36.75
N GLN A 826 57.67 0.70 -37.36
CA GLN A 826 58.42 1.96 -37.40
C GLN A 826 57.91 2.90 -38.49
N THR A 827 57.40 2.36 -39.60
CA THR A 827 56.87 3.16 -40.71
C THR A 827 55.40 2.85 -41.02
N LEU A 828 54.70 3.84 -41.56
CA LEU A 828 53.33 3.67 -42.05
C LEU A 828 53.25 2.68 -43.21
N ALA A 829 54.28 2.60 -44.06
CA ALA A 829 54.31 1.69 -45.21
C ALA A 829 54.32 0.21 -44.80
N GLU A 830 55.05 -0.15 -43.74
CA GLU A 830 55.05 -1.51 -43.18
C GLU A 830 53.68 -1.85 -42.57
N ALA A 831 53.12 -0.94 -41.76
CA ALA A 831 51.80 -1.11 -41.15
C ALA A 831 50.68 -1.22 -42.20
N ALA A 832 50.71 -0.40 -43.25
CA ALA A 832 49.74 -0.40 -44.34
C ALA A 832 49.82 -1.68 -45.19
N LYS A 833 51.03 -2.23 -45.40
CA LYS A 833 51.22 -3.50 -46.10
C LYS A 833 50.57 -4.66 -45.35
N GLU A 834 50.77 -4.74 -44.03
CA GLU A 834 50.14 -5.78 -43.21
C GLU A 834 48.63 -5.55 -43.01
N PHE A 835 48.17 -4.29 -42.87
CA PHE A 835 46.75 -3.94 -42.89
C PHE A 835 46.05 -4.46 -44.15
N CYS A 836 46.60 -4.17 -45.34
CA CYS A 836 46.01 -4.59 -46.61
C CYS A 836 46.03 -6.12 -46.77
N LYS A 837 47.10 -6.78 -46.30
CA LYS A 837 47.23 -8.25 -46.29
C LYS A 837 46.20 -8.91 -45.37
N ILE A 838 45.96 -8.38 -44.18
CA ILE A 838 44.92 -8.88 -43.27
C ILE A 838 43.53 -8.60 -43.85
N TYR A 839 43.27 -7.39 -44.35
CA TYR A 839 42.01 -7.02 -44.99
C TYR A 839 41.65 -7.97 -46.14
N LYS A 840 42.59 -8.23 -47.07
CA LYS A 840 42.39 -9.15 -48.19
C LYS A 840 42.22 -10.60 -47.73
N SER A 841 42.93 -11.04 -46.71
CA SER A 841 42.75 -12.38 -46.12
C SER A 841 41.34 -12.56 -45.54
N LYS A 842 40.83 -11.57 -44.80
CA LYS A 842 39.53 -11.63 -44.12
C LYS A 842 38.33 -11.41 -45.05
N THR A 843 38.43 -10.50 -46.03
CA THR A 843 37.31 -10.12 -46.93
C THR A 843 37.39 -10.74 -48.33
N GLY A 844 38.58 -11.16 -48.78
CA GLY A 844 38.83 -11.55 -50.16
C GLY A 844 38.91 -10.39 -51.17
N ASN A 845 38.75 -9.14 -50.72
CA ASN A 845 38.74 -7.93 -51.54
C ASN A 845 40.04 -7.11 -51.35
N ASP A 846 40.43 -6.30 -52.33
CA ASP A 846 41.56 -5.36 -52.20
C ASP A 846 41.13 -4.03 -51.59
N TRP A 847 41.89 -3.53 -50.60
CA TRP A 847 41.56 -2.30 -49.85
C TRP A 847 41.38 -1.06 -50.75
N ASN A 848 42.17 -0.98 -51.82
CA ASN A 848 42.15 0.13 -52.77
C ASN A 848 40.91 0.13 -53.69
N GLN A 849 40.10 -0.94 -53.67
CA GLN A 849 38.86 -1.10 -54.44
C GLN A 849 37.63 -1.22 -53.51
N THR A 850 37.67 -0.57 -52.34
CA THR A 850 36.60 -0.62 -51.32
C THR A 850 35.23 -0.10 -51.80
N ALA A 851 35.16 0.61 -52.94
CA ALA A 851 33.91 1.01 -53.60
C ALA A 851 33.26 -0.09 -54.45
N GLU A 852 34.03 -1.11 -54.86
CA GLU A 852 33.59 -2.24 -55.70
C GLU A 852 33.46 -3.54 -54.87
N PHE A 853 33.21 -3.41 -53.57
CA PHE A 853 33.27 -4.52 -52.61
C PHE A 853 32.27 -5.64 -52.93
N GLN A 854 32.77 -6.86 -53.16
CA GLN A 854 31.96 -8.04 -53.44
C GLN A 854 31.92 -8.98 -52.24
N ASN A 855 30.70 -9.36 -51.80
CA ASN A 855 30.50 -10.34 -50.74
C ASN A 855 30.99 -11.73 -51.22
N GLN A 856 31.90 -12.35 -50.46
CA GLN A 856 32.44 -13.68 -50.76
C GLN A 856 32.00 -14.71 -49.71
N THR A 857 31.69 -15.93 -50.15
CA THR A 857 31.21 -17.02 -49.28
C THR A 857 32.23 -17.35 -48.19
N LYS A 858 31.75 -17.50 -46.94
CA LYS A 858 32.56 -17.73 -45.72
C LYS A 858 33.59 -16.63 -45.36
N LYS A 859 33.64 -15.50 -46.09
CA LYS A 859 34.48 -14.33 -45.77
C LYS A 859 33.74 -13.30 -44.89
N TYR A 860 34.48 -12.33 -44.37
CA TYR A 860 33.95 -11.18 -43.66
C TYR A 860 33.42 -10.13 -44.65
N ARG A 861 32.28 -9.52 -44.31
CA ARG A 861 31.63 -8.43 -45.05
C ARG A 861 32.05 -7.07 -44.50
N LEU A 862 32.01 -6.06 -45.35
CA LEU A 862 32.18 -4.66 -44.93
C LEU A 862 30.95 -4.25 -44.12
N MET A 863 31.13 -3.83 -42.85
CA MET A 863 30.05 -3.12 -42.17
C MET A 863 29.86 -1.76 -42.85
N PRO A 864 28.62 -1.26 -43.00
CA PRO A 864 28.40 0.14 -43.31
C PRO A 864 29.25 0.99 -42.35
N LYS A 865 30.01 1.96 -42.89
CA LYS A 865 30.54 3.01 -42.03
C LYS A 865 29.32 3.73 -41.46
N PRO A 866 29.22 3.95 -40.14
CA PRO A 866 28.16 4.80 -39.64
C PRO A 866 28.27 6.16 -40.33
N GLU A 867 27.20 6.58 -40.98
CA GLU A 867 27.10 7.98 -41.43
C GLU A 867 27.31 8.88 -40.21
N LYS A 868 27.88 10.06 -40.40
CA LYS A 868 28.16 10.99 -39.30
C LYS A 868 26.83 11.39 -38.63
N GLN A 869 26.42 10.69 -37.59
CA GLN A 869 25.35 11.16 -36.71
C GLN A 869 25.88 12.40 -36.01
N HIS A 870 25.45 13.58 -36.48
CA HIS A 870 25.81 14.84 -35.88
C HIS A 870 25.19 14.91 -34.47
N LYS A 871 25.99 15.29 -33.47
CA LYS A 871 25.48 15.49 -32.11
C LYS A 871 24.42 16.58 -32.13
N GLN A 872 23.25 16.29 -31.60
CA GLN A 872 22.12 17.21 -31.63
C GLN A 872 22.12 18.07 -30.38
N HIS A 873 21.93 19.39 -30.53
CA HIS A 873 21.82 20.27 -29.37
C HIS A 873 20.56 19.94 -28.57
N LYS A 874 20.72 19.62 -27.29
CA LYS A 874 19.63 19.36 -26.35
C LYS A 874 18.68 20.56 -26.29
N VAL A 875 17.37 20.31 -26.30
CA VAL A 875 16.38 21.39 -26.24
C VAL A 875 16.21 21.89 -24.81
N ASP A 876 16.29 23.22 -24.62
CA ASP A 876 15.95 23.86 -23.34
C ASP A 876 14.44 24.14 -23.26
N PHE A 877 13.73 23.32 -22.49
CA PHE A 877 12.30 23.39 -22.27
C PHE A 877 11.94 24.36 -21.12
N ASN A 878 12.29 25.63 -21.28
CA ASN A 878 11.88 26.66 -20.32
C ASN A 878 10.38 27.02 -20.50
N LEU A 879 9.54 26.39 -19.68
CA LEU A 879 8.08 26.58 -19.57
C LEU A 879 7.68 27.69 -18.58
N GLU A 880 8.62 28.44 -18.00
CA GLU A 880 8.28 29.57 -17.13
C GLU A 880 7.73 30.73 -17.98
N SER A 881 6.63 31.35 -17.52
CA SER A 881 6.02 32.51 -18.17
C SER A 881 5.46 33.48 -17.14
N SER A 882 5.49 34.78 -17.46
CA SER A 882 4.86 35.84 -16.67
C SER A 882 3.34 35.90 -16.86
N ILE A 883 2.81 35.29 -17.92
CA ILE A 883 1.37 35.20 -18.21
C ILE A 883 0.75 34.24 -17.19
N HIS A 884 -0.22 34.73 -16.41
CA HIS A 884 -0.96 33.88 -15.47
C HIS A 884 -1.89 32.91 -16.22
N SER A 885 -1.96 31.66 -15.75
CA SER A 885 -2.87 30.64 -16.25
C SER A 885 -4.33 31.02 -15.98
N LYS A 886 -5.23 30.64 -16.90
CA LYS A 886 -6.68 30.72 -16.74
C LYS A 886 -7.29 29.52 -15.99
N LEU A 887 -6.51 28.47 -15.76
CA LEU A 887 -6.99 27.19 -15.21
C LEU A 887 -7.17 27.24 -13.67
N PRO A 888 -8.10 26.44 -13.11
CA PRO A 888 -8.18 26.23 -11.67
C PRO A 888 -6.85 25.69 -11.11
N GLU A 889 -6.39 26.18 -9.95
CA GLU A 889 -5.13 25.75 -9.32
C GLU A 889 -4.96 24.21 -9.25
N PRO A 890 -5.99 23.40 -8.93
CA PRO A 890 -5.84 21.94 -8.93
C PRO A 890 -5.50 21.34 -10.29
N VAL A 891 -6.00 21.92 -11.39
CA VAL A 891 -5.76 21.47 -12.78
C VAL A 891 -4.39 21.98 -13.26
N PHE A 892 -4.04 23.22 -12.91
CA PHE A 892 -2.71 23.77 -13.17
C PHE A 892 -1.60 22.96 -12.48
N ASP A 893 -1.79 22.60 -11.20
CA ASP A 893 -0.90 21.71 -10.45
C ASP A 893 -0.71 20.35 -11.15
N LEU A 894 -1.81 19.72 -11.58
CA LEU A 894 -1.82 18.43 -12.28
C LEU A 894 -1.00 18.49 -13.58
N LEU A 895 -1.27 19.49 -14.41
CA LEU A 895 -0.59 19.64 -15.70
C LEU A 895 0.88 20.03 -15.53
N SER A 896 1.23 20.74 -14.46
CA SER A 896 2.63 21.08 -14.13
C SER A 896 3.43 19.84 -13.70
N GLU A 897 2.83 18.92 -12.95
CA GLU A 897 3.44 17.62 -12.62
C GLU A 897 3.59 16.75 -13.88
N LEU A 898 2.55 16.68 -14.72
CA LEU A 898 2.54 15.93 -15.98
C LEU A 898 3.55 16.44 -17.01
N SER A 899 3.76 17.75 -17.11
CA SER A 899 4.68 18.38 -18.08
C SER A 899 6.14 18.45 -17.59
N SER A 900 6.45 17.81 -16.45
CA SER A 900 7.79 17.81 -15.86
C SER A 900 8.83 17.14 -16.77
N VAL A 901 9.62 17.96 -17.45
CA VAL A 901 10.72 17.56 -18.35
C VAL A 901 11.64 16.49 -17.72
N THR A 902 11.85 16.56 -16.40
CA THR A 902 12.68 15.58 -15.66
C THR A 902 12.11 14.16 -15.63
N VAL A 903 10.79 13.98 -15.77
CA VAL A 903 10.16 12.65 -15.89
C VAL A 903 10.50 12.06 -17.26
N PHE A 904 10.34 12.82 -18.34
CA PHE A 904 10.62 12.37 -19.70
C PHE A 904 12.10 12.05 -19.91
N GLU A 905 13.01 12.94 -19.47
CA GLU A 905 14.45 12.68 -19.55
C GLU A 905 14.89 11.44 -18.76
N ALA A 906 14.33 11.22 -17.56
CA ALA A 906 14.63 10.03 -16.77
C ALA A 906 14.07 8.74 -17.39
N SER A 907 12.87 8.80 -18.00
CA SER A 907 12.32 7.69 -18.77
C SER A 907 13.22 7.32 -19.96
N ILE A 908 13.77 8.31 -20.68
CA ILE A 908 14.70 8.08 -21.80
C ILE A 908 16.03 7.50 -21.32
N MET A 909 16.57 7.96 -20.18
CA MET A 909 17.79 7.36 -19.58
C MET A 909 17.58 5.90 -19.20
N LYS A 910 16.44 5.56 -18.56
CA LYS A 910 16.06 4.18 -18.21
C LYS A 910 15.95 3.28 -19.46
N VAL A 911 15.51 3.86 -20.58
CA VAL A 911 15.39 3.19 -21.88
C VAL A 911 16.73 2.92 -22.57
N GLY A 912 17.82 3.57 -22.14
CA GLY A 912 19.17 3.37 -22.69
C GLY A 912 19.45 4.09 -24.02
N LEU A 913 18.56 4.99 -24.46
CA LEU A 913 18.75 5.79 -25.67
C LEU A 913 19.86 6.84 -25.50
N ASN A 914 20.74 6.96 -26.50
CA ASN A 914 21.87 7.88 -26.46
C ASN A 914 21.43 9.33 -26.78
N GLN A 915 21.27 10.12 -25.71
CA GLN A 915 20.78 11.51 -25.78
C GLN A 915 21.71 12.47 -26.53
N ASP A 916 22.97 12.10 -26.83
CA ASP A 916 23.87 12.90 -27.67
C ASP A 916 23.41 12.96 -29.14
N PHE A 917 22.72 11.91 -29.61
CA PHE A 917 22.27 11.78 -31.01
C PHE A 917 20.74 11.89 -31.15
N MET A 918 19.99 11.46 -30.13
CA MET A 918 18.53 11.59 -30.09
C MET A 918 18.07 12.14 -28.71
N PRO A 919 18.25 13.46 -28.45
CA PRO A 919 17.75 14.09 -27.23
C PRO A 919 16.22 14.28 -27.25
N PHE A 920 15.64 14.39 -26.06
CA PHE A 920 14.27 14.86 -25.89
C PHE A 920 14.10 16.24 -26.55
N GLY A 921 13.01 16.45 -27.28
CA GLY A 921 12.81 17.64 -28.11
C GLY A 921 13.32 17.55 -29.55
N ARG A 922 13.98 16.46 -29.98
CA ARG A 922 14.42 16.27 -31.38
C ARG A 922 13.97 14.95 -32.03
N MET A 923 13.23 14.11 -31.31
CA MET A 923 12.68 12.85 -31.85
C MET A 923 11.63 13.14 -32.93
N LYS A 924 11.95 12.86 -34.20
CA LYS A 924 10.99 13.01 -35.31
C LYS A 924 10.07 11.80 -35.40
N ARG A 925 8.77 12.05 -35.58
CA ARG A 925 7.75 11.00 -35.74
C ARG A 925 8.08 10.02 -36.87
N ASP A 926 8.50 10.52 -38.02
CA ASP A 926 8.68 9.69 -39.22
C ASP A 926 9.86 8.72 -39.06
N THR A 927 10.94 9.16 -38.42
CA THR A 927 12.10 8.32 -38.03
C THR A 927 11.67 7.12 -37.16
N LEU A 928 10.73 7.32 -36.22
CA LEU A 928 10.20 6.25 -35.39
C LEU A 928 9.22 5.33 -36.15
N LEU A 929 8.51 5.85 -37.17
CA LEU A 929 7.65 5.05 -38.06
C LEU A 929 8.47 4.19 -39.02
N ASP A 930 9.59 4.70 -39.56
CA ASP A 930 10.55 3.92 -40.35
C ASP A 930 11.21 2.83 -39.50
N ALA A 931 11.65 3.16 -38.28
CA ALA A 931 12.18 2.18 -37.32
C ALA A 931 11.18 1.06 -37.01
N ARG A 932 9.88 1.38 -36.94
CA ARG A 932 8.81 0.39 -36.72
C ARG A 932 8.63 -0.56 -37.90
N ARG A 933 8.71 -0.06 -39.13
CA ARG A 933 8.70 -0.91 -40.33
C ARG A 933 9.85 -1.91 -40.28
N ILE A 934 11.07 -1.45 -39.98
CA ILE A 934 12.25 -2.32 -39.88
C ILE A 934 12.09 -3.42 -38.81
N LEU A 935 11.48 -3.12 -37.65
CA LEU A 935 11.17 -4.16 -36.65
C LEU A 935 10.11 -5.17 -37.16
N THR A 936 9.16 -4.72 -37.97
CA THR A 936 8.16 -5.61 -38.62
C THR A 936 8.84 -6.53 -39.64
N ASP A 937 9.70 -5.97 -40.49
CA ASP A 937 10.50 -6.72 -41.48
C ASP A 937 11.39 -7.78 -40.80
N ILE A 938 12.03 -7.42 -39.67
CA ILE A 938 12.80 -8.35 -38.83
C ILE A 938 11.90 -9.44 -38.23
N SER A 939 10.67 -9.12 -37.80
CA SER A 939 9.72 -10.09 -37.23
C SER A 939 9.41 -11.23 -38.22
N GLU A 940 9.09 -10.87 -39.47
CA GLU A 940 8.87 -11.85 -40.54
C GLU A 940 10.10 -12.71 -40.83
N LEU A 941 11.31 -12.13 -40.77
CA LEU A 941 12.54 -12.87 -41.01
C LEU A 941 12.85 -13.83 -39.86
N ILE A 942 12.61 -13.45 -38.60
CA ILE A 942 12.75 -14.36 -37.44
C ILE A 942 11.77 -15.54 -37.57
N GLU A 943 10.53 -15.30 -37.99
CA GLU A 943 9.56 -16.37 -38.29
C GLU A 943 10.09 -17.37 -39.34
N LYS A 944 10.61 -16.85 -40.46
CA LYS A 944 11.19 -17.66 -41.55
C LYS A 944 12.42 -18.44 -41.07
N VAL A 945 13.32 -17.79 -40.33
CA VAL A 945 14.52 -18.40 -39.73
C VAL A 945 14.16 -19.52 -38.74
N VAL A 946 13.16 -19.33 -37.87
CA VAL A 946 12.71 -20.38 -36.93
C VAL A 946 12.12 -21.59 -37.67
N LYS A 947 11.31 -21.36 -38.70
CA LYS A 947 10.74 -22.43 -39.54
C LYS A 947 11.84 -23.21 -40.28
N LEU A 948 12.79 -22.51 -40.89
CA LEU A 948 13.95 -23.11 -41.57
C LEU A 948 14.89 -23.85 -40.60
N ARG A 949 15.09 -23.36 -39.38
CA ARG A 949 15.95 -23.99 -38.35
C ARG A 949 15.50 -25.40 -37.99
N ASN A 950 14.19 -25.59 -37.88
CA ASN A 950 13.61 -26.86 -37.44
C ASN A 950 13.65 -27.95 -38.53
N ASN A 951 13.75 -27.54 -39.80
CA ASN A 951 13.68 -28.41 -40.98
C ASN A 951 14.97 -28.30 -41.84
N LEU A 952 16.13 -28.09 -41.21
CA LEU A 952 17.34 -27.61 -41.89
C LEU A 952 18.04 -28.68 -42.75
N THR A 953 17.87 -28.62 -44.07
CA THR A 953 18.60 -29.44 -45.05
C THR A 953 19.85 -28.71 -45.59
N VAL A 954 20.73 -29.45 -46.30
CA VAL A 954 21.91 -28.88 -46.98
C VAL A 954 21.54 -27.81 -48.01
N GLU A 955 20.37 -27.93 -48.64
CA GLU A 955 19.85 -26.99 -49.64
C GLU A 955 19.30 -25.73 -48.96
N LEU A 956 18.48 -25.91 -47.91
CA LEU A 956 17.90 -24.82 -47.12
C LEU A 956 18.92 -24.06 -46.28
N TYR A 957 20.11 -24.63 -46.02
CA TYR A 957 21.20 -23.96 -45.29
C TYR A 957 21.58 -22.60 -45.92
N ALA A 958 21.60 -22.50 -47.25
CA ALA A 958 21.94 -21.26 -47.94
C ALA A 958 20.88 -20.17 -47.71
N GLU A 959 19.60 -20.53 -47.73
CA GLU A 959 18.48 -19.64 -47.46
C GLU A 959 18.44 -19.22 -45.97
N TYR A 960 18.66 -20.16 -45.06
CA TYR A 960 18.78 -19.90 -43.63
C TYR A 960 19.90 -18.88 -43.35
N GLN A 961 21.09 -19.09 -43.92
CA GLN A 961 22.19 -18.14 -43.78
C GLN A 961 21.84 -16.76 -44.36
N SER A 962 21.21 -16.69 -45.55
CA SER A 962 20.82 -15.43 -46.17
C SER A 962 19.82 -14.63 -45.32
N ASN A 963 18.81 -15.29 -44.75
CA ASN A 963 17.83 -14.63 -43.87
C ASN A 963 18.48 -14.10 -42.59
N CYS A 964 19.41 -14.85 -41.98
CA CYS A 964 20.14 -14.41 -40.79
C CYS A 964 21.06 -13.21 -41.06
N GLU A 965 21.59 -13.10 -42.28
CA GLU A 965 22.41 -11.96 -42.71
C GLU A 965 21.56 -10.71 -42.97
N GLU A 966 20.35 -10.86 -43.50
CA GLU A 966 19.42 -9.73 -43.70
C GLU A 966 18.87 -9.20 -42.36
N ILE A 967 18.57 -10.08 -41.40
CA ILE A 967 18.25 -9.68 -40.01
C ILE A 967 19.38 -8.83 -39.43
N ALA A 968 20.64 -9.22 -39.63
CA ALA A 968 21.79 -8.46 -39.15
C ALA A 968 21.92 -7.11 -39.87
N LYS A 969 21.66 -7.03 -41.17
CA LYS A 969 21.63 -5.77 -41.92
C LYS A 969 20.51 -4.82 -41.40
N LEU A 970 19.27 -5.28 -41.39
CA LEU A 970 18.11 -4.52 -40.91
C LEU A 970 18.27 -4.08 -39.45
N THR A 971 18.89 -4.90 -38.60
CA THR A 971 19.19 -4.50 -37.21
C THR A 971 20.12 -3.27 -37.15
N ASN A 972 21.12 -3.16 -38.04
CA ASN A 972 21.96 -1.97 -38.08
C ASN A 972 21.17 -0.74 -38.55
N GLU A 973 20.31 -0.90 -39.58
CA GLU A 973 19.43 0.16 -40.06
C GLU A 973 18.48 0.65 -38.95
N TYR A 974 17.92 -0.26 -38.16
CA TYR A 974 17.12 0.07 -36.97
C TYR A 974 17.90 0.92 -35.94
N TYR A 975 19.10 0.48 -35.53
CA TYR A 975 19.90 1.24 -34.55
C TYR A 975 20.48 2.55 -35.10
N HIS A 976 20.59 2.72 -36.42
CA HIS A 976 20.86 4.02 -37.04
C HIS A 976 19.69 5.00 -36.86
N LEU A 977 18.45 4.52 -36.81
CA LEU A 977 17.27 5.36 -36.53
C LEU A 977 17.03 5.52 -35.02
N VAL A 978 17.35 4.51 -34.20
CA VAL A 978 17.16 4.50 -32.73
C VAL A 978 18.51 4.25 -32.03
N PRO A 979 19.36 5.28 -31.87
CA PRO A 979 20.72 5.11 -31.37
C PRO A 979 20.74 4.86 -29.85
N ILE A 980 20.98 3.62 -29.43
CA ILE A 980 21.18 3.25 -28.02
C ILE A 980 22.63 3.45 -27.55
N HIS A 981 22.85 3.55 -26.24
CA HIS A 981 24.19 3.58 -25.66
C HIS A 981 24.96 2.30 -26.01
N GLY A 982 26.23 2.45 -26.42
CA GLY A 982 27.06 1.36 -26.94
C GLY A 982 27.06 1.23 -28.48
N PHE A 983 26.34 2.08 -29.21
CA PHE A 983 26.30 2.03 -30.69
C PHE A 983 27.56 2.57 -31.40
N GLU A 984 28.44 3.31 -30.70
CA GLU A 984 29.75 3.74 -31.23
C GLU A 984 30.79 2.58 -31.27
N CYS A 985 30.45 1.52 -32.02
CA CYS A 985 31.13 0.22 -32.11
C CYS A 985 30.97 -0.70 -30.87
N GLU A 986 31.47 -1.93 -31.07
CA GLU A 986 31.86 -2.92 -30.05
C GLU A 986 30.83 -3.98 -29.62
N THR A 987 29.60 -3.64 -29.19
CA THR A 987 28.85 -4.52 -28.24
C THR A 987 27.36 -4.82 -28.49
N ILE A 988 26.76 -4.49 -29.65
CA ILE A 988 25.30 -4.69 -29.85
C ILE A 988 25.00 -5.87 -30.78
N GLN A 989 24.29 -6.88 -30.26
CA GLN A 989 23.88 -8.08 -31.00
C GLN A 989 22.73 -7.83 -32.01
N PRO A 990 22.67 -8.59 -33.12
CA PRO A 990 21.52 -8.62 -34.02
C PRO A 990 20.21 -8.97 -33.31
N ILE A 991 19.09 -8.38 -33.73
CA ILE A 991 17.76 -8.70 -33.20
C ILE A 991 17.28 -9.99 -33.89
N SER A 992 17.81 -11.14 -33.48
CA SER A 992 17.50 -12.44 -34.10
C SER A 992 16.67 -13.38 -33.22
N GLU A 993 16.31 -12.96 -32.01
CA GLU A 993 15.43 -13.71 -31.12
C GLU A 993 14.12 -12.97 -30.90
N LYS A 994 13.00 -13.71 -30.80
CA LYS A 994 11.70 -13.10 -30.46
C LYS A 994 11.78 -12.29 -29.16
N LYS A 995 12.54 -12.71 -28.14
CA LYS A 995 12.73 -11.92 -26.90
C LYS A 995 13.34 -10.54 -27.17
N MET A 996 14.43 -10.47 -27.94
CA MET A 996 15.11 -9.21 -28.26
C MET A 996 14.21 -8.28 -29.08
N LEU A 997 13.45 -8.82 -30.04
CA LEU A 997 12.49 -8.06 -30.84
C LEU A 997 11.41 -7.42 -29.96
N ARG A 998 10.88 -8.17 -28.98
CA ARG A 998 9.85 -7.71 -28.04
C ARG A 998 10.31 -6.52 -27.22
N GLU A 999 11.52 -6.60 -26.66
CA GLU A 999 12.13 -5.54 -25.86
C GLU A 999 12.30 -4.25 -26.69
N HIS A 1000 12.77 -4.36 -27.93
CA HIS A 1000 12.93 -3.21 -28.84
C HIS A 1000 11.60 -2.64 -29.36
N THR A 1001 10.59 -3.49 -29.58
CA THR A 1001 9.27 -3.03 -30.05
C THR A 1001 8.52 -2.29 -28.93
N LYS A 1002 8.62 -2.76 -27.68
CA LYS A 1002 8.12 -2.02 -26.51
C LYS A 1002 8.83 -0.67 -26.34
N LEU A 1003 10.17 -0.67 -26.41
CA LEU A 1003 10.98 0.56 -26.41
C LEU A 1003 10.47 1.56 -27.44
N LEU A 1004 10.18 1.12 -28.66
CA LEU A 1004 9.70 2.01 -29.72
C LEU A 1004 8.29 2.55 -29.47
N ALA A 1005 7.41 1.79 -28.82
CA ALA A 1005 6.11 2.27 -28.37
C ALA A 1005 6.24 3.35 -27.28
N ASP A 1006 7.08 3.13 -26.26
CA ASP A 1006 7.39 4.13 -25.23
C ASP A 1006 8.01 5.41 -25.84
N LEU A 1007 8.91 5.29 -26.82
CA LEU A 1007 9.47 6.44 -27.56
C LEU A 1007 8.42 7.19 -28.38
N MET A 1008 7.43 6.50 -28.96
CA MET A 1008 6.34 7.13 -29.71
C MET A 1008 5.38 7.94 -28.81
N ASP A 1009 5.13 7.50 -27.57
CA ASP A 1009 4.39 8.29 -26.58
C ASP A 1009 5.20 9.52 -26.11
N LEU A 1010 6.50 9.33 -25.88
CA LEU A 1010 7.42 10.42 -25.56
C LEU A 1010 7.55 11.45 -26.69
N GLN A 1011 7.43 11.03 -27.95
CA GLN A 1011 7.42 11.91 -29.12
C GLN A 1011 6.19 12.83 -29.11
N VAL A 1012 5.00 12.30 -28.81
CA VAL A 1012 3.77 13.12 -28.69
C VAL A 1012 3.88 14.16 -27.57
N ALA A 1013 4.41 13.77 -26.41
CA ALA A 1013 4.68 14.70 -25.32
C ALA A 1013 5.70 15.78 -25.73
N SER A 1014 6.79 15.38 -26.41
CA SER A 1014 7.82 16.28 -26.96
C SER A 1014 7.22 17.34 -27.90
N SER A 1015 6.38 16.94 -28.87
CA SER A 1015 5.70 17.87 -29.81
C SER A 1015 4.89 18.95 -29.08
N ILE A 1016 4.09 18.53 -28.08
CA ILE A 1016 3.23 19.46 -27.31
C ILE A 1016 4.08 20.45 -26.50
N LEU A 1017 5.19 20.00 -25.89
CA LEU A 1017 6.09 20.87 -25.12
C LEU A 1017 6.89 21.83 -26.01
N LEU A 1018 7.23 21.44 -27.24
CA LEU A 1018 7.89 22.33 -28.21
C LEU A 1018 6.98 23.49 -28.59
N GLY A 1019 5.71 23.22 -28.93
CA GLY A 1019 4.72 24.26 -29.20
C GLY A 1019 4.45 25.16 -28.00
N ALA A 1020 4.37 24.59 -26.79
CA ALA A 1020 4.23 25.36 -25.55
C ALA A 1020 5.41 26.33 -25.32
N ASN A 1021 6.64 25.91 -25.63
CA ASN A 1021 7.85 26.73 -25.53
C ASN A 1021 7.91 27.82 -26.63
N LEU A 1022 7.36 27.55 -27.81
CA LEU A 1022 7.20 28.54 -28.89
C LEU A 1022 6.18 29.63 -28.51
N ARG A 1023 5.00 29.23 -28.04
CA ARG A 1023 3.83 30.09 -27.79
C ARG A 1023 3.81 30.78 -26.42
N LYS A 1024 4.84 30.61 -25.58
CA LYS A 1024 4.89 31.13 -24.20
C LYS A 1024 4.82 32.66 -24.03
N SER A 1025 4.95 33.42 -25.12
CA SER A 1025 4.74 34.87 -25.18
C SER A 1025 3.31 35.29 -25.57
N GLU A 1026 2.50 34.34 -26.05
CA GLU A 1026 1.10 34.55 -26.46
C GLU A 1026 0.13 34.03 -25.37
N MET A 1027 0.46 32.92 -24.72
CA MET A 1027 -0.30 32.34 -23.61
C MET A 1027 0.59 31.63 -22.58
N ASN A 1028 0.03 31.26 -21.42
CA ASN A 1028 0.74 30.42 -20.46
C ASN A 1028 1.00 29.02 -21.06
N PRO A 1029 2.21 28.44 -20.95
CA PRO A 1029 2.53 27.12 -21.51
C PRO A 1029 1.62 25.98 -21.03
N ILE A 1030 1.13 26.04 -19.79
CA ILE A 1030 0.22 25.02 -19.22
C ILE A 1030 -1.18 25.11 -19.87
N ASP A 1031 -1.65 26.32 -20.19
CA ASP A 1031 -2.92 26.55 -20.90
C ASP A 1031 -2.83 26.04 -22.35
N TYR A 1032 -1.66 26.19 -22.99
CA TYR A 1032 -1.37 25.59 -24.30
C TYR A 1032 -1.46 24.06 -24.23
N ILE A 1033 -0.76 23.44 -23.27
CA ILE A 1033 -0.79 21.99 -23.06
C ILE A 1033 -2.23 21.48 -22.86
N TYR A 1034 -3.02 22.12 -21.99
CA TYR A 1034 -4.44 21.77 -21.78
C TYR A 1034 -5.29 21.85 -23.05
N SER A 1035 -5.05 22.87 -23.87
CA SER A 1035 -5.75 23.09 -25.13
C SER A 1035 -5.43 21.97 -26.14
N CYS A 1036 -4.17 21.54 -26.20
CA CYS A 1036 -3.71 20.44 -27.04
C CYS A 1036 -4.30 19.07 -26.65
N LEU A 1037 -4.48 18.79 -25.36
CA LEU A 1037 -4.96 17.48 -24.87
C LEU A 1037 -6.37 17.09 -25.36
N GLY A 1038 -7.25 18.03 -25.71
CA GLY A 1038 -8.64 17.70 -26.07
C GLY A 1038 -9.53 17.25 -24.89
N CYS A 1039 -8.99 17.10 -23.67
CA CYS A 1039 -9.77 16.75 -22.48
C CYS A 1039 -10.45 17.94 -21.80
N ARG A 1040 -11.63 17.70 -21.22
CA ARG A 1040 -12.16 18.43 -20.06
C ARG A 1040 -11.68 17.70 -18.80
N ILE A 1041 -11.24 18.45 -17.78
CA ILE A 1041 -10.66 17.90 -16.55
C ILE A 1041 -11.17 18.73 -15.38
N GLN A 1042 -12.04 18.14 -14.57
CA GLN A 1042 -12.70 18.78 -13.43
C GLN A 1042 -12.16 18.20 -12.12
N PRO A 1043 -11.63 19.01 -11.19
CA PRO A 1043 -11.25 18.52 -9.87
C PRO A 1043 -12.50 18.12 -9.08
N MET A 1044 -12.47 16.95 -8.46
CA MET A 1044 -13.56 16.49 -7.58
C MET A 1044 -13.38 17.05 -6.16
N VAL A 1045 -14.32 16.76 -5.26
CA VAL A 1045 -14.28 17.15 -3.85
C VAL A 1045 -14.33 15.88 -3.00
N GLU A 1046 -13.56 15.79 -1.91
CA GLU A 1046 -13.53 14.60 -1.04
C GLU A 1046 -14.92 14.24 -0.48
N ASP A 1047 -15.83 15.21 -0.38
CA ASP A 1047 -17.19 15.09 0.14
C ASP A 1047 -18.21 14.49 -0.84
N ASP A 1048 -17.88 14.41 -2.14
CA ASP A 1048 -18.78 13.96 -3.20
C ASP A 1048 -19.03 12.43 -3.15
N PRO A 1049 -20.28 11.93 -3.32
CA PRO A 1049 -20.59 10.51 -3.16
C PRO A 1049 -19.85 9.60 -4.15
N LEU A 1050 -19.71 10.03 -5.40
CA LEU A 1050 -18.98 9.30 -6.43
C LEU A 1050 -17.47 9.22 -6.11
N THR A 1051 -16.89 10.30 -5.59
CA THR A 1051 -15.53 10.34 -5.06
C THR A 1051 -15.37 9.37 -3.89
N GLN A 1052 -16.36 9.28 -3.00
CA GLN A 1052 -16.39 8.31 -1.90
C GLN A 1052 -16.51 6.86 -2.38
N PHE A 1053 -17.26 6.58 -3.45
CA PHE A 1053 -17.32 5.25 -4.07
C PHE A 1053 -15.95 4.82 -4.64
N ILE A 1054 -15.27 5.73 -5.36
CA ILE A 1054 -13.93 5.49 -5.90
C ILE A 1054 -12.92 5.27 -4.76
N LEU A 1055 -12.93 6.10 -3.72
CA LEU A 1055 -12.06 5.95 -2.56
C LEU A 1055 -12.31 4.63 -1.81
N THR A 1056 -13.56 4.15 -1.74
CA THR A 1056 -13.90 2.84 -1.15
C THR A 1056 -13.33 1.68 -1.96
N ASN A 1057 -13.48 1.66 -3.31
CA ASN A 1057 -12.86 0.62 -4.14
C ASN A 1057 -11.33 0.59 -3.99
N ILE A 1058 -10.69 1.76 -3.97
CA ILE A 1058 -9.25 1.88 -3.68
C ILE A 1058 -8.93 1.26 -2.32
N HIS A 1059 -9.63 1.66 -1.25
CA HIS A 1059 -9.36 1.21 0.11
C HIS A 1059 -9.65 -0.28 0.34
N ALA A 1060 -10.62 -0.86 -0.38
CA ALA A 1060 -10.96 -2.28 -0.38
C ALA A 1060 -9.85 -3.18 -0.95
N SER A 1061 -8.87 -2.60 -1.67
CA SER A 1061 -7.72 -3.30 -2.26
C SER A 1061 -6.35 -2.80 -1.80
N ALA A 1062 -6.25 -1.54 -1.36
CA ALA A 1062 -5.01 -0.89 -0.93
C ALA A 1062 -5.26 0.13 0.21
N PRO A 1063 -5.59 -0.30 1.44
CA PRO A 1063 -5.94 0.60 2.56
C PRO A 1063 -4.79 1.52 3.03
N SER A 1064 -3.55 1.16 2.68
CA SER A 1064 -2.34 1.96 2.91
C SER A 1064 -2.15 3.11 1.91
N ALA A 1065 -2.81 3.06 0.75
CA ALA A 1065 -2.62 4.03 -0.34
C ALA A 1065 -2.95 5.46 0.09
N ARG A 1066 -2.18 6.42 -0.44
CA ARG A 1066 -2.29 7.84 -0.08
C ARG A 1066 -2.80 8.63 -1.29
N ILE A 1067 -4.10 8.87 -1.34
CA ILE A 1067 -4.73 9.58 -2.46
C ILE A 1067 -4.58 11.09 -2.24
N ASN A 1068 -4.04 11.80 -3.22
CA ASN A 1068 -3.75 13.23 -3.14
C ASN A 1068 -4.94 14.07 -3.65
N ARG A 1069 -5.48 13.70 -4.81
CA ARG A 1069 -6.63 14.32 -5.51
C ARG A 1069 -7.24 13.32 -6.50
N ILE A 1070 -8.52 13.47 -6.81
CA ILE A 1070 -9.22 12.79 -7.92
C ILE A 1070 -9.79 13.84 -8.87
N PHE A 1071 -9.69 13.58 -10.18
CA PHE A 1071 -10.21 14.43 -11.24
C PHE A 1071 -11.18 13.63 -12.12
N LYS A 1072 -12.33 14.22 -12.44
CA LYS A 1072 -13.24 13.73 -13.48
C LYS A 1072 -12.70 14.18 -14.84
N VAL A 1073 -12.61 13.27 -15.81
CA VAL A 1073 -12.03 13.49 -17.13
C VAL A 1073 -13.06 13.12 -18.19
N GLY A 1074 -13.21 13.96 -19.21
CA GLY A 1074 -14.03 13.66 -20.40
C GLY A 1074 -13.28 14.10 -21.64
N ARG A 1075 -13.03 13.18 -22.57
CA ARG A 1075 -12.22 13.46 -23.76
C ARG A 1075 -13.07 13.61 -25.01
N GLU A 1076 -12.73 14.62 -25.82
CA GLU A 1076 -13.34 14.91 -27.12
C GLU A 1076 -13.50 13.62 -27.97
N GLY A 1077 -14.75 13.28 -28.29
CA GLY A 1077 -15.10 12.16 -29.15
C GLY A 1077 -15.27 10.79 -28.45
N GLU A 1078 -14.94 10.61 -27.16
CA GLU A 1078 -15.07 9.29 -26.51
C GLU A 1078 -16.53 8.87 -26.28
N ASP A 1079 -17.37 9.77 -25.75
CA ASP A 1079 -18.79 9.47 -25.51
C ASP A 1079 -19.54 9.12 -26.79
N GLN A 1080 -19.20 9.77 -27.92
CA GLN A 1080 -19.81 9.49 -29.22
C GLN A 1080 -19.41 8.12 -29.78
N ARG A 1081 -18.16 7.66 -29.55
CA ARG A 1081 -17.72 6.34 -30.02
C ARG A 1081 -18.27 5.22 -29.14
N LEU A 1082 -18.23 5.39 -27.82
CA LEU A 1082 -18.75 4.40 -26.87
C LEU A 1082 -20.27 4.21 -27.03
N SER A 1083 -21.04 5.29 -27.21
CA SER A 1083 -22.49 5.20 -27.46
C SER A 1083 -22.83 4.66 -28.85
N ALA A 1084 -22.01 4.91 -29.88
CA ALA A 1084 -22.21 4.35 -31.22
C ALA A 1084 -22.06 2.82 -31.29
N LEU A 1085 -21.30 2.21 -30.36
CA LEU A 1085 -21.21 0.75 -30.25
C LEU A 1085 -22.48 0.10 -29.68
N ASN A 1086 -23.28 0.83 -28.88
CA ASN A 1086 -24.51 0.35 -28.24
C ASN A 1086 -24.36 -1.02 -27.53
N MET A 1087 -23.23 -1.21 -26.84
CA MET A 1087 -22.90 -2.46 -26.15
C MET A 1087 -23.44 -2.50 -24.72
N PRO A 1088 -23.76 -3.68 -24.17
CA PRO A 1088 -24.09 -3.84 -22.75
C PRO A 1088 -22.84 -3.96 -21.87
N ASN A 1089 -23.04 -4.10 -20.55
CA ASN A 1089 -22.00 -4.49 -19.59
C ASN A 1089 -20.82 -3.49 -19.51
N HIS A 1090 -21.14 -2.23 -19.20
CA HIS A 1090 -20.18 -1.17 -18.95
C HIS A 1090 -19.66 -1.25 -17.51
N GLN A 1091 -18.33 -1.30 -17.32
CA GLN A 1091 -17.69 -1.40 -15.99
C GLN A 1091 -16.62 -0.32 -15.82
N LEU A 1092 -16.49 0.25 -14.62
CA LEU A 1092 -15.36 1.10 -14.24
C LEU A 1092 -14.17 0.24 -13.81
N LEU A 1093 -13.11 0.20 -14.63
CA LEU A 1093 -11.94 -0.65 -14.41
C LEU A 1093 -10.63 0.15 -14.42
N TRP A 1094 -9.65 -0.31 -13.65
CA TRP A 1094 -8.38 0.38 -13.39
C TRP A 1094 -7.34 0.11 -14.49
N HIS A 1095 -6.77 1.17 -15.04
CA HIS A 1095 -5.63 1.12 -15.95
C HIS A 1095 -4.44 1.91 -15.38
N GLY A 1096 -3.34 1.22 -15.09
CA GLY A 1096 -2.11 1.80 -14.58
C GLY A 1096 -1.07 1.97 -15.68
N SER A 1097 -0.41 3.12 -15.74
CA SER A 1097 0.62 3.43 -16.72
C SER A 1097 1.71 4.35 -16.14
N SER A 1098 2.83 4.47 -16.84
CA SER A 1098 3.93 5.37 -16.45
C SER A 1098 3.50 6.83 -16.56
N MET A 1099 3.95 7.68 -15.61
CA MET A 1099 3.75 9.13 -15.62
C MET A 1099 4.12 9.77 -16.98
N SER A 1100 5.15 9.24 -17.65
CA SER A 1100 5.61 9.70 -18.97
C SER A 1100 4.59 9.51 -20.11
N ASN A 1101 3.68 8.55 -20.00
CA ASN A 1101 2.79 8.17 -21.10
C ASN A 1101 1.42 8.85 -20.97
N ILE A 1102 1.09 9.42 -19.80
CA ILE A 1102 -0.22 10.03 -19.50
C ILE A 1102 -0.54 11.21 -20.44
N ILE A 1103 0.43 12.02 -20.90
CA ILE A 1103 0.18 13.08 -21.89
C ILE A 1103 -0.23 12.50 -23.26
N SER A 1104 0.41 11.41 -23.72
CA SER A 1104 0.01 10.72 -24.96
C SER A 1104 -1.39 10.12 -24.81
N ILE A 1105 -1.64 9.40 -23.71
CA ILE A 1105 -2.94 8.78 -23.41
C ILE A 1105 -4.07 9.82 -23.30
N LEU A 1106 -3.86 10.95 -22.63
CA LEU A 1106 -4.87 12.01 -22.56
C LEU A 1106 -5.10 12.70 -23.92
N SER A 1107 -4.08 12.84 -24.77
CA SER A 1107 -4.26 13.47 -26.09
C SER A 1107 -4.90 12.55 -27.14
N ARG A 1108 -4.67 11.23 -27.07
CA ARG A 1108 -5.06 10.26 -28.12
C ARG A 1108 -6.10 9.23 -27.67
N GLY A 1109 -6.24 9.00 -26.37
CA GLY A 1109 -6.95 7.87 -25.79
C GLY A 1109 -6.02 6.70 -25.47
N LEU A 1110 -6.56 5.67 -24.84
CA LEU A 1110 -5.89 4.36 -24.77
C LEU A 1110 -5.89 3.71 -26.16
N LEU A 1111 -4.83 2.98 -26.48
CA LEU A 1111 -4.61 2.39 -27.80
C LEU A 1111 -4.42 0.88 -27.63
N VAL A 1112 -5.00 0.11 -28.55
CA VAL A 1112 -4.71 -1.33 -28.68
C VAL A 1112 -3.23 -1.48 -29.08
N THR A 1113 -2.52 -2.40 -28.42
CA THR A 1113 -1.16 -2.78 -28.80
C THR A 1113 -1.15 -3.24 -30.26
N PRO A 1114 -0.30 -2.68 -31.15
CA PRO A 1114 -0.30 -3.08 -32.56
C PRO A 1114 0.03 -4.57 -32.78
N PRO A 1115 -0.53 -5.22 -33.82
CA PRO A 1115 -0.34 -6.66 -34.06
C PRO A 1115 1.08 -7.06 -34.45
N GLU A 1116 1.94 -6.08 -34.77
CA GLU A 1116 3.35 -6.32 -35.02
C GLU A 1116 4.17 -6.46 -33.72
N VAL A 1117 3.59 -6.21 -32.55
CA VAL A 1117 4.27 -6.27 -31.23
C VAL A 1117 4.14 -7.67 -30.62
N PRO A 1118 5.22 -8.47 -30.48
CA PRO A 1118 5.03 -9.85 -30.06
C PRO A 1118 4.76 -9.98 -28.53
N TRP A 1119 3.60 -10.53 -28.16
CA TRP A 1119 3.31 -11.29 -26.93
C TRP A 1119 4.34 -11.21 -25.76
N THR A 1120 4.37 -10.11 -25.00
CA THR A 1120 5.07 -10.02 -23.69
C THR A 1120 4.37 -9.07 -22.73
N GLY A 1121 4.31 -9.43 -21.44
CA GLY A 1121 3.54 -8.71 -20.42
C GLY A 1121 2.03 -8.98 -20.52
N HIS A 1122 1.53 -9.07 -21.74
CA HIS A 1122 0.24 -9.65 -22.12
C HIS A 1122 0.31 -11.19 -22.00
N LEU A 1123 -0.35 -11.78 -20.99
CA LEU A 1123 -0.53 -13.23 -20.90
C LEU A 1123 -1.60 -13.75 -21.87
N PHE A 1124 -2.52 -12.89 -22.31
CA PHE A 1124 -3.76 -13.26 -22.98
C PHE A 1124 -4.01 -12.39 -24.23
N GLY A 1125 -3.13 -12.52 -25.22
CA GLY A 1125 -3.23 -11.82 -26.50
C GLY A 1125 -3.11 -10.29 -26.46
N GLU A 1126 -3.23 -9.69 -27.64
CA GLU A 1126 -3.23 -8.24 -27.87
C GLU A 1126 -4.49 -7.58 -27.33
N GLY A 1127 -4.36 -6.40 -26.71
CA GLY A 1127 -5.53 -5.64 -26.25
C GLY A 1127 -5.18 -4.54 -25.25
N ILE A 1128 -6.21 -3.81 -24.82
CA ILE A 1128 -6.11 -2.85 -23.72
C ILE A 1128 -6.50 -3.55 -22.42
N TYR A 1129 -5.57 -3.60 -21.47
CA TYR A 1129 -5.69 -4.37 -20.24
C TYR A 1129 -6.17 -3.51 -19.06
N PHE A 1130 -7.07 -4.08 -18.25
CA PHE A 1130 -7.64 -3.48 -17.04
C PHE A 1130 -7.77 -4.49 -15.89
N ALA A 1131 -7.97 -3.98 -14.68
CA ALA A 1131 -8.30 -4.79 -13.49
C ALA A 1131 -9.46 -4.16 -12.69
N ASP A 1132 -10.22 -4.98 -11.96
CA ASP A 1132 -11.25 -4.53 -11.01
C ASP A 1132 -10.67 -4.09 -9.63
N THR A 1133 -9.34 -4.20 -9.48
CA THR A 1133 -8.63 -3.97 -8.21
C THR A 1133 -7.47 -2.98 -8.38
N PHE A 1134 -7.50 -1.86 -7.64
CA PHE A 1134 -6.52 -0.78 -7.74
C PHE A 1134 -5.08 -1.27 -7.50
N VAL A 1135 -4.88 -2.16 -6.51
CA VAL A 1135 -3.56 -2.70 -6.14
C VAL A 1135 -2.85 -3.42 -7.30
N LYS A 1136 -3.58 -4.07 -8.21
CA LYS A 1136 -3.00 -4.76 -9.37
C LYS A 1136 -2.45 -3.75 -10.37
N SER A 1137 -3.29 -2.80 -10.79
CA SER A 1137 -2.90 -1.76 -11.75
C SER A 1137 -1.85 -0.79 -11.18
N ALA A 1138 -1.81 -0.58 -9.85
CA ALA A 1138 -0.86 0.33 -9.19
C ALA A 1138 0.62 -0.08 -9.34
N ASN A 1139 0.89 -1.33 -9.70
CA ASN A 1139 2.24 -1.82 -10.01
C ASN A 1139 2.81 -1.23 -11.30
N TYR A 1140 1.95 -0.91 -12.28
CA TYR A 1140 2.32 -0.32 -13.57
C TYR A 1140 2.46 1.22 -13.47
N CYS A 1141 1.95 1.83 -12.39
CA CYS A 1141 2.10 3.25 -12.11
C CYS A 1141 3.54 3.56 -11.66
N HIS A 1142 4.36 4.03 -12.60
CA HIS A 1142 5.75 4.43 -12.37
C HIS A 1142 5.93 5.95 -12.48
N ASN A 1143 6.82 6.51 -11.64
CA ASN A 1143 7.41 7.82 -11.83
C ASN A 1143 8.93 7.66 -11.69
N HIS A 1144 9.69 8.24 -12.62
CA HIS A 1144 11.16 8.11 -12.68
C HIS A 1144 11.89 9.41 -12.30
N SER A 1145 11.18 10.45 -11.85
CA SER A 1145 11.80 11.68 -11.36
C SER A 1145 12.18 11.57 -9.87
N ASN A 1146 13.46 11.81 -9.56
CA ASN A 1146 13.97 11.91 -8.19
C ASN A 1146 13.37 13.11 -7.39
N LYS A 1147 12.53 13.94 -8.00
CA LYS A 1147 11.91 15.12 -7.37
C LYS A 1147 10.54 14.84 -6.76
N SER A 1148 9.82 13.82 -7.23
CA SER A 1148 8.41 13.56 -6.87
C SER A 1148 8.12 12.07 -6.74
N THR A 1149 7.41 11.69 -5.68
CA THR A 1149 6.89 10.34 -5.46
C THR A 1149 5.48 10.14 -6.03
N CYS A 1150 4.89 11.19 -6.63
CA CYS A 1150 3.52 11.14 -7.10
C CYS A 1150 3.37 10.17 -8.29
N LYS A 1151 2.31 9.37 -8.24
CA LYS A 1151 1.88 8.43 -9.27
C LYS A 1151 0.49 8.83 -9.77
N ILE A 1152 0.17 8.42 -11.00
CA ILE A 1152 -1.15 8.60 -11.60
C ILE A 1152 -1.74 7.25 -11.98
N MET A 1153 -3.04 7.10 -11.75
CA MET A 1153 -3.87 5.96 -12.11
C MET A 1153 -5.07 6.46 -12.92
N LEU A 1154 -5.52 5.67 -13.91
CA LEU A 1154 -6.75 5.93 -14.65
C LEU A 1154 -7.85 4.94 -14.22
N LEU A 1155 -9.07 5.44 -14.11
CA LEU A 1155 -10.28 4.64 -13.96
C LEU A 1155 -11.15 4.91 -15.20
N CYS A 1156 -11.36 3.88 -16.00
CA CYS A 1156 -11.98 3.98 -17.31
C CYS A 1156 -13.30 3.21 -17.34
N GLU A 1157 -14.29 3.75 -18.06
CA GLU A 1157 -15.50 3.03 -18.41
C GLU A 1157 -15.20 2.12 -19.61
N VAL A 1158 -15.44 0.83 -19.45
CA VAL A 1158 -15.14 -0.21 -20.44
C VAL A 1158 -16.40 -0.99 -20.77
N ALA A 1159 -16.83 -0.94 -22.03
CA ALA A 1159 -17.93 -1.71 -22.59
C ALA A 1159 -17.45 -3.15 -22.91
N LEU A 1160 -17.62 -4.06 -21.95
CA LEU A 1160 -17.19 -5.46 -22.10
C LEU A 1160 -18.11 -6.26 -23.03
N GLY A 1161 -19.37 -5.83 -23.21
CA GLY A 1161 -20.35 -6.56 -24.00
C GLY A 1161 -20.55 -7.98 -23.48
N ASN A 1162 -20.32 -8.97 -24.34
CA ASN A 1162 -20.29 -10.39 -24.03
C ASN A 1162 -18.84 -10.89 -23.81
N PRO A 1163 -18.37 -11.01 -22.55
CA PRO A 1163 -17.01 -11.47 -22.25
C PRO A 1163 -16.87 -13.00 -22.31
N LYS A 1164 -15.81 -13.50 -22.96
CA LYS A 1164 -15.35 -14.90 -22.78
C LYS A 1164 -14.65 -15.00 -21.41
N VAL A 1165 -15.10 -15.91 -20.55
CA VAL A 1165 -14.67 -16.03 -19.15
C VAL A 1165 -13.82 -17.29 -18.94
N ASP A 1166 -12.81 -17.21 -18.07
CA ASP A 1166 -11.99 -18.35 -17.59
C ASP A 1166 -11.19 -19.09 -18.68
N ILE A 1167 -10.55 -18.30 -19.55
CA ILE A 1167 -9.76 -18.74 -20.71
C ILE A 1167 -8.40 -19.31 -20.26
N LYS A 1168 -7.89 -20.35 -20.94
CA LYS A 1168 -6.50 -20.80 -20.80
C LYS A 1168 -5.61 -20.09 -21.82
N HIS A 1169 -4.35 -19.87 -21.48
CA HIS A 1169 -3.36 -19.35 -22.41
C HIS A 1169 -3.33 -20.20 -23.71
N GLY A 1170 -3.57 -19.55 -24.86
CA GLY A 1170 -3.73 -20.20 -26.16
C GLY A 1170 -5.17 -20.47 -26.63
N ASP A 1171 -6.20 -20.41 -25.77
CA ASP A 1171 -7.63 -20.56 -26.16
C ASP A 1171 -8.20 -19.27 -26.81
N GLU A 1172 -7.36 -18.47 -27.46
CA GLU A 1172 -7.57 -17.04 -27.72
C GLU A 1172 -7.37 -16.61 -29.17
N ASP A 1173 -6.64 -17.40 -29.98
CA ASP A 1173 -6.63 -17.27 -31.45
C ASP A 1173 -7.97 -17.71 -32.09
N HIS A 1174 -8.89 -18.25 -31.28
CA HIS A 1174 -10.21 -18.77 -31.66
C HIS A 1174 -11.30 -18.20 -30.73
N LEU A 1175 -11.79 -17.01 -31.09
CA LEU A 1175 -12.95 -16.35 -30.50
C LEU A 1175 -14.10 -16.35 -31.53
N ASP A 1176 -15.32 -16.65 -31.08
CA ASP A 1176 -16.53 -16.50 -31.90
C ASP A 1176 -16.85 -15.00 -32.11
N ASP A 1177 -17.46 -14.64 -33.24
CA ASP A 1177 -17.83 -13.24 -33.59
C ASP A 1177 -18.71 -12.55 -32.52
N ASP A 1178 -19.46 -13.33 -31.73
CA ASP A 1178 -20.33 -12.87 -30.64
C ASP A 1178 -19.56 -12.46 -29.36
N ILE A 1179 -18.23 -12.54 -29.33
CA ILE A 1179 -17.37 -12.27 -28.16
C ILE A 1179 -16.70 -10.90 -28.31
N ASN A 1180 -16.81 -10.04 -27.29
CA ASN A 1180 -16.34 -8.65 -27.39
C ASN A 1180 -15.21 -8.30 -26.41
N SER A 1181 -14.94 -9.15 -25.41
CA SER A 1181 -13.85 -8.94 -24.46
C SER A 1181 -13.44 -10.28 -23.81
N LEU A 1182 -12.31 -10.28 -23.12
CA LEU A 1182 -11.86 -11.40 -22.29
C LEU A 1182 -12.00 -11.03 -20.81
N LYS A 1183 -12.40 -11.99 -19.97
CA LYS A 1183 -12.39 -11.89 -18.50
C LYS A 1183 -11.64 -13.09 -17.90
N ILE A 1184 -10.39 -12.88 -17.51
CA ILE A 1184 -9.57 -13.90 -16.87
C ILE A 1184 -9.76 -13.80 -15.37
N LEU A 1185 -10.06 -14.95 -14.75
CA LEU A 1185 -10.34 -15.04 -13.33
C LEU A 1185 -9.02 -15.19 -12.54
N GLY A 1186 -8.90 -14.40 -11.47
CA GLY A 1186 -7.77 -14.47 -10.53
C GLY A 1186 -8.07 -15.25 -9.26
N LEU A 1187 -7.02 -15.53 -8.50
CA LEU A 1187 -7.11 -16.16 -7.18
C LEU A 1187 -7.89 -15.30 -6.17
N ASN A 1188 -7.85 -13.98 -6.33
CA ASN A 1188 -8.60 -13.02 -5.50
C ASN A 1188 -9.48 -12.11 -6.36
N ALA A 1189 -10.68 -11.79 -5.88
CA ALA A 1189 -11.63 -10.93 -6.60
C ALA A 1189 -12.49 -10.12 -5.61
N PRO A 1190 -13.03 -8.95 -6.02
CA PRO A 1190 -14.02 -8.24 -5.23
C PRO A 1190 -15.34 -9.04 -5.13
N ILE A 1191 -16.08 -8.84 -4.05
CA ILE A 1191 -17.42 -9.43 -3.85
C ILE A 1191 -18.43 -8.73 -4.78
N GLN A 1192 -18.84 -9.42 -5.84
CA GLN A 1192 -19.77 -8.94 -6.88
C GLN A 1192 -21.18 -8.59 -6.36
N ASP A 1193 -21.61 -9.17 -5.22
CA ASP A 1193 -22.89 -8.82 -4.59
C ASP A 1193 -22.93 -7.35 -4.12
N TYR A 1194 -21.77 -6.67 -4.08
CA TYR A 1194 -21.58 -5.24 -3.77
C TYR A 1194 -21.11 -4.41 -4.98
N ASP A 1195 -21.38 -4.87 -6.21
CA ASP A 1195 -21.21 -4.06 -7.42
C ASP A 1195 -22.30 -2.97 -7.47
N ALA A 1196 -21.87 -1.70 -7.52
CA ALA A 1196 -22.75 -0.53 -7.57
C ALA A 1196 -22.88 0.00 -9.00
N LEU A 1197 -24.10 0.02 -9.53
CA LEU A 1197 -24.46 0.67 -10.79
C LEU A 1197 -24.58 2.19 -10.55
N LEU A 1198 -23.81 2.98 -11.30
CA LEU A 1198 -23.79 4.43 -11.22
C LEU A 1198 -24.84 5.05 -12.16
N SER A 1199 -25.26 6.31 -11.92
CA SER A 1199 -26.32 6.96 -12.70
C SER A 1199 -26.08 7.02 -14.22
N PHE A 1200 -24.81 7.07 -14.65
CA PHE A 1200 -24.39 7.01 -16.05
C PHE A 1200 -24.24 5.60 -16.64
N GLY A 1201 -24.70 4.56 -15.94
CA GLY A 1201 -24.87 3.20 -16.47
C GLY A 1201 -23.67 2.25 -16.32
N ALA A 1202 -22.52 2.73 -15.84
CA ALA A 1202 -21.36 1.87 -15.56
C ALA A 1202 -21.40 1.28 -14.13
N THR A 1203 -20.92 0.05 -13.94
CA THR A 1203 -20.79 -0.58 -12.62
C THR A 1203 -19.40 -0.40 -12.00
N LEU A 1204 -19.34 -0.21 -10.68
CA LEU A 1204 -18.10 -0.16 -9.89
C LEU A 1204 -18.20 -1.12 -8.70
N SER A 1205 -17.26 -2.06 -8.56
CA SER A 1205 -17.21 -2.97 -7.42
C SER A 1205 -16.85 -2.25 -6.13
N LEU A 1206 -17.70 -2.31 -5.11
CA LEU A 1206 -17.44 -1.75 -3.77
C LEU A 1206 -17.12 -2.82 -2.71
N GLY A 1207 -17.18 -4.11 -3.08
CA GLY A 1207 -16.89 -5.23 -2.18
C GLY A 1207 -15.41 -5.38 -1.83
N GLN A 1208 -15.13 -5.90 -0.64
CA GLN A 1208 -13.79 -6.36 -0.26
C GLN A 1208 -13.24 -7.38 -1.26
N ILE A 1209 -11.91 -7.40 -1.43
CA ILE A 1209 -11.22 -8.53 -2.05
C ILE A 1209 -11.32 -9.77 -1.16
N GLN A 1210 -11.76 -10.89 -1.72
CA GLN A 1210 -11.74 -12.21 -1.09
C GLN A 1210 -11.03 -13.24 -2.00
N PRO A 1211 -10.46 -14.33 -1.45
CA PRO A 1211 -10.02 -15.46 -2.23
C PRO A 1211 -11.21 -16.15 -2.91
N MET A 1212 -11.05 -16.51 -4.18
CA MET A 1212 -12.08 -17.17 -4.98
C MET A 1212 -12.25 -18.64 -4.58
N LYS A 1213 -13.52 -19.07 -4.44
CA LYS A 1213 -13.87 -20.48 -4.13
C LYS A 1213 -13.58 -21.45 -5.28
N TYR A 1214 -13.40 -20.93 -6.48
CA TYR A 1214 -12.97 -21.65 -7.67
C TYR A 1214 -11.48 -21.41 -7.91
N HIS A 1215 -10.75 -22.42 -8.36
CA HIS A 1215 -9.33 -22.31 -8.66
C HIS A 1215 -9.14 -22.11 -10.17
N PRO A 1216 -8.86 -20.88 -10.65
CA PRO A 1216 -8.77 -20.59 -12.07
C PRO A 1216 -7.53 -21.21 -12.73
N PRO A 1217 -7.61 -21.64 -14.00
CA PRO A 1217 -6.51 -22.29 -14.71
C PRO A 1217 -5.32 -21.34 -14.92
N ALA A 1218 -5.60 -20.04 -15.09
CA ALA A 1218 -4.61 -18.98 -15.32
C ALA A 1218 -3.66 -18.72 -14.14
N ARG A 1219 -4.04 -19.09 -12.90
CA ARG A 1219 -3.29 -18.83 -11.65
C ARG A 1219 -2.85 -17.37 -11.39
N ILE A 1220 -3.40 -16.38 -12.10
CA ILE A 1220 -3.12 -14.96 -11.85
C ILE A 1220 -3.67 -14.48 -10.50
N THR A 1221 -3.08 -13.45 -9.90
CA THR A 1221 -3.38 -13.07 -8.51
C THR A 1221 -4.73 -12.38 -8.32
N HIS A 1222 -5.16 -11.58 -9.31
CA HIS A 1222 -6.46 -10.90 -9.36
C HIS A 1222 -6.98 -10.88 -10.80
N ASN A 1223 -8.29 -10.64 -10.99
CA ASN A 1223 -8.94 -10.67 -12.31
C ASN A 1223 -8.29 -9.71 -13.33
N GLU A 1224 -8.42 -10.06 -14.60
CA GLU A 1224 -7.88 -9.30 -15.74
C GLU A 1224 -8.97 -9.18 -16.83
N TYR A 1225 -9.12 -7.98 -17.39
CA TYR A 1225 -10.13 -7.67 -18.39
C TYR A 1225 -9.45 -7.07 -19.61
N ILE A 1226 -9.79 -7.55 -20.80
CA ILE A 1226 -9.09 -7.21 -22.04
C ILE A 1226 -10.12 -6.91 -23.14
N ILE A 1227 -9.93 -5.79 -23.81
CA ILE A 1227 -10.69 -5.37 -25.01
C ILE A 1227 -9.76 -5.30 -26.22
N HIS A 1228 -10.28 -5.66 -27.39
CA HIS A 1228 -9.53 -5.66 -28.65
C HIS A 1228 -9.86 -4.45 -29.54
N ASN A 1229 -10.88 -3.65 -29.19
CA ASN A 1229 -11.22 -2.39 -29.87
C ASN A 1229 -11.08 -1.19 -28.90
N ALA A 1230 -10.34 -0.15 -29.32
CA ALA A 1230 -10.14 1.08 -28.55
C ALA A 1230 -11.42 1.93 -28.37
N ASP A 1231 -12.47 1.68 -29.16
CA ASP A 1231 -13.75 2.40 -29.02
C ASP A 1231 -14.63 1.85 -27.88
N GLN A 1232 -14.28 0.67 -27.33
CA GLN A 1232 -14.94 0.10 -26.14
C GLN A 1232 -14.57 0.81 -24.83
N VAL A 1233 -13.71 1.85 -24.84
CA VAL A 1233 -13.25 2.52 -23.62
C VAL A 1233 -13.36 4.05 -23.68
N ALA A 1234 -13.81 4.63 -22.56
CA ALA A 1234 -13.72 6.06 -22.27
C ALA A 1234 -12.99 6.31 -20.94
N ILE A 1235 -12.10 7.30 -20.89
CA ILE A 1235 -11.39 7.67 -19.66
C ILE A 1235 -12.33 8.52 -18.80
N ARG A 1236 -12.61 8.11 -17.56
CA ARG A 1236 -13.59 8.79 -16.68
C ARG A 1236 -12.97 9.51 -15.49
N PHE A 1237 -11.96 8.92 -14.85
CA PHE A 1237 -11.29 9.55 -13.73
C PHE A 1237 -9.77 9.36 -13.78
N LEU A 1238 -9.07 10.36 -13.26
CA LEU A 1238 -7.63 10.39 -13.11
C LEU A 1238 -7.31 10.63 -11.63
N ILE A 1239 -6.62 9.68 -11.01
CA ILE A 1239 -6.36 9.62 -9.56
C ILE A 1239 -4.87 9.89 -9.34
N LEU A 1240 -4.55 10.91 -8.52
CA LEU A 1240 -3.18 11.18 -8.07
C LEU A 1240 -2.95 10.53 -6.71
N PHE A 1241 -1.87 9.78 -6.56
CA PHE A 1241 -1.54 9.10 -5.31
C PHE A 1241 -0.04 9.08 -5.03
N ASN A 1242 0.32 8.74 -3.79
CA ASN A 1242 1.66 8.32 -3.40
C ASN A 1242 1.63 6.85 -2.98
N GLY A 1243 2.73 6.13 -3.27
CA GLY A 1243 3.00 4.80 -2.73
C GLY A 1243 3.49 4.83 -1.28
#